data_AF-A0A945ZJK3-F1
#
_entry.id   AF-A0A945ZJK3-F1
#
_cell.length_a   1.000
_cell.length_b   1.000
_cell.length_c   1.000
_cell.angle_alpha   90.00
_cell.angle_beta   90.00
_cell.angle_gamma   90.00
#
_symmetry.space_group_name_H-M   'P 1'
#
loop_
_entity.id
_entity.type
_entity.pdbx_description
1 polymer ?
#
loop_
_entity_poly.entity_id
_entity_poly.type
_entity_poly.pdbx_seq_one_letter_code
_entity_poly.pdbx_strand_id
1 'polypeptide(L)'
;MHPKDYLGMNLRNLKYIDTGNKKAIDFTNSKLKTKFFLSARQIRVPRLHRIVKSHSDLQRLDYASLPGNSVLKPNKGSQGRGIIPFKKREGTTFTTVSNRIYEDNLISKHILDILDGKYSMGFLPDVAFFEEKIESHPELKKLAPLGLPDIRIIIYKGFPVLSMLRLPTEESKGKANINSGALAMGLDLISGKVTSSYQNGRLRKSKHINTFKVPYYKESLEMGVKIADITKLNFFGCDIAVSKNGPVLIELNSRPGLKIQLVNNIGLKKRLEKIDDLKYKGQRQAISVASHLFSTTRVEKTPQDSKTININNKATILYNNKKIQAQILIRTDKNSSYLSKDIQEELNIKKDSKIKVKTNQFSEVIKLKTLEDLPPQTIVLGKKILSEYKVVFDNPKKKIQLPKAVTKNQNIFYKPQINYGQVDYEMYQICQSLKLVEKLKPLNLKQELKKFSKDPSYNPQFEYQSYDEFVYNKQNALLNIKCDDSALGQIYEDKKTELFNLLNIIQNIGSPEIQHYFSKYISAPTYNEYKYAKKLRALRTPIKSKNLSTKEIKKEIQKVLDEYKLHEWKIQEKKLMLGKFSVNKQDTIFIKQGTTVSEFRLKQIIAHEILTHVFTTQNGKKQPYLLFQDGMANYIQTQEGLAIYNEYALVGQQDRYFSAGNMISAYISLEKSFSHAVAALIKIGFTKTSAIKHVLKTKRGLSDTSKPGGITKQCIYTRGALKVEKFIKNGGDIKDLYVGKIDIDKMKVLKELKCLNKAKLIPKQYLS
;
A
#
# COMPACT_ATOMS: atom_id res chain seq x y z
N MET A 1 -25.24 23.71 12.73
CA MET A 1 -23.85 23.35 12.37
C MET A 1 -23.70 23.43 10.87
N HIS A 2 -22.61 23.99 10.35
CA HIS A 2 -22.43 24.12 8.91
C HIS A 2 -21.77 22.86 8.31
N PRO A 3 -22.13 22.45 7.07
CA PRO A 3 -21.50 21.33 6.38
C PRO A 3 -19.96 21.43 6.30
N LYS A 4 -19.44 22.66 6.26
CA LYS A 4 -17.99 22.97 6.23
C LYS A 4 -17.23 22.51 7.49
N ASP A 5 -17.94 22.20 8.58
CA ASP A 5 -17.37 21.80 9.87
C ASP A 5 -17.12 20.29 9.95
N TYR A 6 -17.76 19.52 9.06
CA TYR A 6 -17.61 18.07 8.98
C TYR A 6 -16.31 17.70 8.27
N LEU A 7 -15.64 16.67 8.78
CA LEU A 7 -14.46 16.11 8.13
C LEU A 7 -14.91 15.09 7.07
N GLY A 8 -14.46 15.27 5.83
CA GLY A 8 -14.59 14.29 4.76
C GLY A 8 -13.46 13.25 4.80
N MET A 9 -13.71 12.05 4.26
CA MET A 9 -12.70 10.96 4.28
C MET A 9 -11.41 11.31 3.53
N ASN A 10 -11.51 12.02 2.41
CA ASN A 10 -10.35 12.44 1.62
C ASN A 10 -9.49 13.45 2.39
N LEU A 11 -10.11 14.48 2.98
CA LEU A 11 -9.39 15.47 3.79
C LEU A 11 -8.77 14.83 5.05
N ARG A 12 -9.46 13.87 5.67
CA ARG A 12 -8.92 13.06 6.78
C ARG A 12 -7.62 12.39 6.38
N ASN A 13 -7.64 11.66 5.25
CA ASN A 13 -6.48 10.91 4.78
C ASN A 13 -5.33 11.88 4.46
N LEU A 14 -5.56 12.83 3.56
CA LEU A 14 -4.50 13.70 3.03
C LEU A 14 -3.89 14.62 4.09
N LYS A 15 -4.71 15.28 4.93
CA LYS A 15 -4.22 16.31 5.86
C LYS A 15 -3.76 15.75 7.20
N TYR A 16 -4.48 14.76 7.74
CA TYR A 16 -4.31 14.35 9.14
C TYR A 16 -3.67 12.97 9.33
N ILE A 17 -3.80 12.06 8.34
CA ILE A 17 -3.23 10.72 8.42
C ILE A 17 -1.91 10.64 7.64
N ASP A 18 -1.92 10.99 6.36
CA ASP A 18 -0.79 10.78 5.44
C ASP A 18 0.40 11.72 5.73
N THR A 19 0.18 12.79 6.51
CA THR A 19 1.21 13.67 7.07
C THR A 19 1.91 13.08 8.30
N GLY A 20 1.42 11.94 8.81
CA GLY A 20 1.98 11.24 9.97
C GLY A 20 3.06 10.22 9.63
N ASN A 21 3.52 9.50 10.67
CA ASN A 21 4.53 8.46 10.52
C ASN A 21 3.95 7.23 9.79
N LYS A 22 4.33 7.03 8.52
CA LYS A 22 3.87 5.90 7.68
C LYS A 22 4.12 4.53 8.32
N LYS A 23 5.28 4.32 8.97
CA LYS A 23 5.57 3.05 9.67
C LYS A 23 4.61 2.81 10.83
N ALA A 24 4.25 3.85 11.58
CA ALA A 24 3.27 3.77 12.65
C ALA A 24 1.85 3.51 12.12
N ILE A 25 1.50 4.08 10.96
CA ILE A 25 0.22 3.84 10.27
C ILE A 25 0.13 2.38 9.81
N ASP A 26 1.16 1.88 9.13
CA ASP A 26 1.19 0.49 8.64
C ASP A 26 1.22 -0.53 9.78
N PHE A 27 1.83 -0.16 10.91
CA PHE A 27 1.81 -0.93 12.14
C PHE A 27 0.37 -1.24 12.61
N THR A 28 -0.59 -0.33 12.40
CA THR A 28 -2.00 -0.56 12.75
C THR A 28 -2.72 -1.59 11.88
N ASN A 29 -2.17 -1.96 10.71
CA ASN A 29 -2.81 -2.91 9.80
C ASN A 29 -2.75 -4.37 10.30
N SER A 30 -1.99 -4.66 11.35
CA SER A 30 -1.91 -6.00 11.96
C SER A 30 -2.27 -5.95 13.43
N LYS A 31 -3.37 -6.64 13.78
CA LYS A 31 -3.83 -6.79 15.17
C LYS A 31 -2.79 -7.49 16.05
N LEU A 32 -2.07 -8.47 15.52
CA LEU A 32 -1.00 -9.16 16.24
C LEU A 32 0.20 -8.24 16.49
N LYS A 33 0.67 -7.49 15.49
CA LYS A 33 1.79 -6.54 15.66
C LYS A 33 1.45 -5.48 16.69
N THR A 34 0.27 -4.86 16.60
CA THR A 34 -0.16 -3.85 17.57
C THR A 34 -0.24 -4.42 18.97
N LYS A 35 -0.83 -5.61 19.11
CA LYS A 35 -0.96 -6.29 20.39
C LYS A 35 0.39 -6.59 21.03
N PHE A 36 1.31 -7.25 20.32
CA PHE A 36 2.63 -7.59 20.87
C PHE A 36 3.41 -6.34 21.30
N PHE A 37 3.43 -5.31 20.45
CA PHE A 37 4.19 -4.09 20.70
C PHE A 37 3.65 -3.28 21.90
N LEU A 38 2.32 -3.22 22.04
CA LEU A 38 1.66 -2.45 23.10
C LEU A 38 1.62 -3.23 24.42
N SER A 39 1.41 -4.54 24.38
CA SER A 39 1.49 -5.42 25.56
C SER A 39 2.85 -5.30 26.24
N ALA A 40 3.93 -5.36 25.47
CA ALA A 40 5.30 -5.20 25.95
C ALA A 40 5.57 -3.81 26.60
N ARG A 41 4.66 -2.84 26.43
CA ARG A 41 4.74 -1.48 26.98
C ARG A 41 3.63 -1.21 27.99
N GLN A 42 3.14 -2.27 28.63
CA GLN A 42 2.15 -2.21 29.71
C GLN A 42 0.83 -1.55 29.28
N ILE A 43 0.43 -1.75 28.01
CA ILE A 43 -0.93 -1.48 27.58
C ILE A 43 -1.70 -2.78 27.66
N ARG A 44 -2.78 -2.78 28.44
CA ARG A 44 -3.60 -3.97 28.63
C ARG A 44 -4.34 -4.32 27.34
N VAL A 45 -4.11 -5.54 26.88
CA VAL A 45 -4.70 -6.16 25.69
C VAL A 45 -5.17 -7.58 26.06
N PRO A 46 -6.11 -8.21 25.32
CA PRO A 46 -6.55 -9.57 25.63
C PRO A 46 -5.39 -10.55 25.50
N ARG A 47 -5.27 -11.52 26.41
CA ARG A 47 -4.20 -12.53 26.35
C ARG A 47 -4.30 -13.34 25.05
N LEU A 48 -3.17 -13.54 24.36
CA LEU A 48 -3.11 -14.44 23.19
C LEU A 48 -2.99 -15.88 23.67
N HIS A 49 -3.78 -16.78 23.11
CA HIS A 49 -3.72 -18.21 23.39
C HIS A 49 -2.96 -18.97 22.30
N ARG A 50 -3.28 -18.71 21.04
CA ARG A 50 -2.69 -19.44 19.91
C ARG A 50 -2.67 -18.61 18.64
N ILE A 51 -1.67 -18.83 17.79
CA ILE A 51 -1.54 -18.21 16.47
C ILE A 51 -1.37 -19.32 15.44
N VAL A 52 -2.10 -19.23 14.34
CA VAL A 52 -2.06 -20.16 13.22
C VAL A 52 -1.74 -19.38 11.95
N LYS A 53 -0.52 -19.53 11.42
CA LYS A 53 -0.01 -18.76 10.27
C LYS A 53 -0.02 -19.57 8.98
N SER A 54 -0.13 -20.90 9.06
CA SER A 54 0.02 -21.80 7.92
C SER A 54 -0.89 -23.02 8.04
N HIS A 55 -1.04 -23.77 6.94
CA HIS A 55 -1.71 -25.06 6.94
C HIS A 55 -1.01 -26.08 7.86
N SER A 56 0.32 -26.01 7.98
CA SER A 56 1.09 -26.88 8.89
C SER A 56 0.82 -26.54 10.35
N ASP A 57 0.70 -25.25 10.69
CA ASP A 57 0.35 -24.80 12.05
C ASP A 57 -1.04 -25.31 12.46
N LEU A 58 -1.98 -25.36 11.50
CA LEU A 58 -3.33 -25.86 11.72
C LEU A 58 -3.34 -27.38 11.97
N GLN A 59 -2.56 -28.15 11.21
CA GLN A 59 -2.45 -29.61 11.43
C GLN A 59 -1.85 -29.95 12.81
N ARG A 60 -1.00 -29.07 13.36
CA ARG A 60 -0.41 -29.21 14.69
C ARG A 60 -1.21 -28.49 15.79
N LEU A 61 -2.42 -28.03 15.50
CA LEU A 61 -3.25 -27.33 16.47
C LEU A 61 -3.88 -28.34 17.43
N ASP A 62 -3.41 -28.34 18.67
CA ASP A 62 -4.07 -29.05 19.75
C ASP A 62 -5.25 -28.21 20.29
N TYR A 63 -6.46 -28.61 19.91
CA TYR A 63 -7.70 -27.97 20.32
C TYR A 63 -8.01 -28.15 21.81
N ALA A 64 -7.53 -29.23 22.45
CA ALA A 64 -7.75 -29.48 23.87
C ALA A 64 -7.01 -28.47 24.75
N SER A 65 -5.88 -27.94 24.27
CA SER A 65 -5.11 -26.88 24.95
C SER A 65 -5.78 -25.49 24.92
N LEU A 66 -6.82 -25.29 24.10
CA LEU A 66 -7.47 -23.99 23.94
C LEU A 66 -8.50 -23.74 25.04
N PRO A 67 -8.51 -22.54 25.67
CA PRO A 67 -9.56 -22.21 26.63
C PRO A 67 -10.93 -22.16 25.95
N GLY A 68 -11.93 -22.78 26.59
CA GLY A 68 -13.33 -22.72 26.13
C GLY A 68 -13.90 -21.30 26.06
N ASN A 69 -13.34 -20.39 26.87
CA ASN A 69 -13.68 -18.98 26.88
C ASN A 69 -12.69 -18.15 26.05
N SER A 70 -12.78 -18.25 24.71
CA SER A 70 -11.84 -17.61 23.78
C SER A 70 -12.52 -16.99 22.57
N VAL A 71 -11.80 -16.18 21.81
CA VAL A 71 -12.25 -15.55 20.57
C VAL A 71 -11.28 -15.92 19.45
N LEU A 72 -11.79 -16.56 18.40
CA LEU A 72 -11.06 -16.78 17.15
C LEU A 72 -11.28 -15.59 16.22
N LYS A 73 -10.19 -15.00 15.70
CA LYS A 73 -10.30 -13.89 14.77
C LYS A 73 -9.15 -13.80 13.74
N PRO A 74 -9.41 -13.18 12.58
CA PRO A 74 -8.38 -12.84 11.60
C PRO A 74 -7.49 -11.66 12.03
N ASN A 75 -6.21 -11.69 11.68
CA ASN A 75 -5.23 -10.62 11.96
C ASN A 75 -5.46 -9.35 11.13
N LYS A 76 -5.87 -9.48 9.86
CA LYS A 76 -6.13 -8.36 8.94
C LYS A 76 -7.62 -8.20 8.60
N GLY A 77 -8.52 -8.93 9.26
CA GLY A 77 -9.95 -8.86 8.98
C GLY A 77 -10.59 -7.51 9.33
N SER A 78 -11.65 -7.17 8.61
CA SER A 78 -12.40 -5.90 8.73
C SER A 78 -13.86 -6.12 9.13
N GLN A 79 -14.46 -5.10 9.76
CA GLN A 79 -15.90 -5.04 10.08
C GLN A 79 -16.44 -6.20 10.94
N GLY A 80 -15.56 -6.85 11.72
CA GLY A 80 -15.94 -8.00 12.55
C GLY A 80 -16.28 -9.27 11.77
N ARG A 81 -15.86 -9.38 10.50
CA ARG A 81 -15.97 -10.61 9.71
C ARG A 81 -14.92 -11.64 10.15
N GLY A 82 -15.27 -12.92 10.12
CA GLY A 82 -14.37 -14.01 10.52
C GLY A 82 -14.16 -14.17 12.04
N ILE A 83 -14.86 -13.39 12.88
CA ILE A 83 -14.75 -13.48 14.35
C ILE A 83 -15.74 -14.50 14.89
N ILE A 84 -15.26 -15.44 15.69
CA ILE A 84 -16.09 -16.42 16.42
C ILE A 84 -15.79 -16.32 17.92
N PRO A 85 -16.72 -15.78 18.73
CA PRO A 85 -16.57 -15.74 20.18
C PRO A 85 -17.15 -17.01 20.83
N PHE A 86 -16.29 -17.80 21.47
CA PHE A 86 -16.63 -19.00 22.21
C PHE A 86 -16.93 -18.69 23.68
N LYS A 87 -17.91 -19.39 24.25
CA LYS A 87 -18.35 -19.27 25.64
C LYS A 87 -17.82 -20.41 26.50
N LYS A 88 -17.87 -21.64 26.00
CA LYS A 88 -17.44 -22.85 26.70
C LYS A 88 -16.95 -23.91 25.70
N ARG A 89 -16.16 -24.87 26.18
CA ARG A 89 -15.75 -26.08 25.48
C ARG A 89 -16.20 -27.29 26.30
N GLU A 90 -16.79 -28.27 25.63
CA GLU A 90 -17.20 -29.55 26.21
C GLU A 90 -16.71 -30.65 25.28
N GLY A 91 -15.75 -31.47 25.75
CA GLY A 91 -15.08 -32.48 24.93
C GLY A 91 -14.39 -31.87 23.70
N THR A 92 -14.87 -32.24 22.52
CA THR A 92 -14.38 -31.82 21.19
C THR A 92 -15.19 -30.68 20.55
N THR A 93 -16.11 -30.08 21.32
CA THR A 93 -17.02 -29.05 20.80
C THR A 93 -16.88 -27.73 21.55
N PHE A 94 -16.99 -26.62 20.82
CA PHE A 94 -17.12 -25.28 21.36
C PHE A 94 -18.52 -24.75 21.17
N THR A 95 -19.08 -24.13 22.21
CA THR A 95 -20.33 -23.38 22.11
C THR A 95 -20.03 -21.89 21.99
N THR A 96 -20.60 -21.21 21.00
CA THR A 96 -20.49 -19.76 20.84
C THR A 96 -21.41 -18.99 21.79
N VAL A 97 -21.22 -17.68 21.90
CA VAL A 97 -22.16 -16.80 22.64
C VAL A 97 -23.58 -16.77 22.05
N SER A 98 -23.75 -17.19 20.79
CA SER A 98 -25.05 -17.33 20.13
C SER A 98 -25.61 -18.74 20.22
N ASN A 99 -25.12 -19.56 21.17
CA ASN A 99 -25.48 -20.97 21.38
C ASN A 99 -25.29 -21.88 20.16
N ARG A 100 -24.39 -21.53 19.22
CA ARG A 100 -24.03 -22.42 18.11
C ARG A 100 -22.90 -23.35 18.53
N ILE A 101 -22.98 -24.59 18.11
CA ILE A 101 -21.96 -25.61 18.39
C ILE A 101 -21.00 -25.70 17.21
N TYR A 102 -19.70 -25.73 17.51
CA TYR A 102 -18.61 -25.88 16.56
C TYR A 102 -17.75 -27.05 16.99
N GLU A 103 -17.70 -28.09 16.17
CA GLU A 103 -16.69 -29.14 16.25
C GLU A 103 -15.32 -28.63 15.77
N ASP A 104 -14.25 -29.27 16.22
CA ASP A 104 -12.86 -28.92 15.88
C ASP A 104 -12.61 -28.89 14.34
N ASN A 105 -13.31 -29.74 13.57
CA ASN A 105 -13.27 -29.76 12.09
C ASN A 105 -13.86 -28.48 11.44
N LEU A 106 -14.96 -27.94 11.97
CA LEU A 106 -15.61 -26.73 11.49
C LEU A 106 -14.76 -25.51 11.83
N ILE A 107 -14.12 -25.53 13.00
CA ILE A 107 -13.14 -24.51 13.39
C ILE A 107 -11.93 -24.57 12.46
N SER A 108 -11.43 -25.77 12.13
CA SER A 108 -10.34 -25.96 11.15
C SER A 108 -10.68 -25.32 9.81
N LYS A 109 -11.88 -25.61 9.28
CA LYS A 109 -12.36 -25.03 8.02
C LYS A 109 -12.46 -23.51 8.07
N HIS A 110 -12.94 -22.96 9.19
CA HIS A 110 -13.00 -21.50 9.38
C HIS A 110 -11.61 -20.86 9.47
N ILE A 111 -10.64 -21.55 10.07
CA ILE A 111 -9.24 -21.11 10.09
C ILE A 111 -8.66 -21.12 8.67
N LEU A 112 -8.91 -22.17 7.87
CA LEU A 112 -8.49 -22.21 6.45
C LEU A 112 -9.08 -21.03 5.66
N ASP A 113 -10.37 -20.75 5.82
CA ASP A 113 -11.01 -19.58 5.23
C ASP A 113 -10.31 -18.26 5.63
N ILE A 114 -9.85 -18.13 6.88
CA ILE A 114 -9.05 -16.98 7.33
C ILE A 114 -7.68 -16.97 6.63
N LEU A 115 -6.96 -18.10 6.62
CA LEU A 115 -5.62 -18.23 6.02
C LEU A 115 -5.63 -17.90 4.52
N ASP A 116 -6.68 -18.30 3.81
CA ASP A 116 -6.89 -18.03 2.39
C ASP A 116 -7.34 -16.59 2.11
N GLY A 117 -7.57 -15.80 3.17
CA GLY A 117 -7.88 -14.39 3.05
C GLY A 117 -9.34 -14.04 2.85
N LYS A 118 -10.27 -14.99 3.02
CA LYS A 118 -11.73 -14.77 2.83
C LYS A 118 -12.27 -13.57 3.59
N TYR A 119 -11.71 -13.30 4.78
CA TYR A 119 -12.13 -12.21 5.67
C TYR A 119 -11.21 -10.99 5.64
N SER A 120 -10.07 -11.07 4.94
CA SER A 120 -9.10 -9.99 4.77
C SER A 120 -9.56 -8.96 3.75
N MET A 121 -9.12 -7.72 3.94
CA MET A 121 -9.27 -6.70 2.90
C MET A 121 -8.45 -7.11 1.67
N GLY A 122 -9.11 -7.31 0.53
CA GLY A 122 -8.46 -7.68 -0.74
C GLY A 122 -8.15 -9.17 -0.95
N PHE A 123 -8.76 -10.08 -0.17
CA PHE A 123 -8.60 -11.54 -0.32
C PHE A 123 -7.15 -12.03 -0.28
N LEU A 124 -6.30 -11.33 0.49
CA LEU A 124 -4.91 -11.71 0.69
C LEU A 124 -4.77 -12.69 1.85
N PRO A 125 -3.80 -13.61 1.80
CA PRO A 125 -3.54 -14.53 2.91
C PRO A 125 -3.39 -13.83 4.25
N ASP A 126 -3.97 -14.43 5.29
CA ASP A 126 -4.02 -13.88 6.65
C ASP A 126 -3.49 -14.86 7.70
N VAL A 127 -3.51 -14.42 8.96
CA VAL A 127 -3.19 -15.22 10.12
C VAL A 127 -4.42 -15.31 11.01
N ALA A 128 -4.80 -16.53 11.39
CA ALA A 128 -5.84 -16.76 12.38
C ALA A 128 -5.21 -16.80 13.78
N PHE A 129 -5.92 -16.32 14.80
CA PHE A 129 -5.45 -16.44 16.17
C PHE A 129 -6.60 -16.48 17.17
N PHE A 130 -6.31 -17.12 18.31
CA PHE A 130 -7.17 -17.22 19.46
C PHE A 130 -6.69 -16.29 20.56
N GLU A 131 -7.61 -15.57 21.17
CA GLU A 131 -7.37 -14.69 22.31
C GLU A 131 -8.43 -14.84 23.38
N GLU A 132 -8.15 -14.28 24.56
CA GLU A 132 -9.07 -14.20 25.69
C GLU A 132 -10.36 -13.47 25.30
N LYS A 133 -11.51 -14.05 25.65
CA LYS A 133 -12.78 -13.33 25.57
C LYS A 133 -12.92 -12.36 26.74
N ILE A 134 -12.96 -11.07 26.43
CA ILE A 134 -13.12 -10.01 27.43
C ILE A 134 -14.52 -10.11 28.08
N GLU A 135 -14.56 -10.12 29.41
CA GLU A 135 -15.79 -9.94 30.16
C GLU A 135 -16.11 -8.45 30.33
N SER A 136 -17.27 -8.03 29.82
CA SER A 136 -17.75 -6.64 29.95
C SER A 136 -18.03 -6.28 31.41
N HIS A 137 -17.76 -5.02 31.77
CA HIS A 137 -18.14 -4.44 33.05
C HIS A 137 -19.66 -4.62 33.31
N PRO A 138 -20.10 -4.95 34.54
CA PRO A 138 -21.51 -5.25 34.84
C PRO A 138 -22.49 -4.18 34.36
N GLU A 139 -22.17 -2.90 34.53
CA GLU A 139 -23.02 -1.78 34.07
C GLU A 139 -23.18 -1.73 32.54
N LEU A 140 -22.11 -2.00 31.79
CA LEU A 140 -22.16 -2.04 30.33
C LEU A 140 -22.83 -3.31 29.82
N LYS A 141 -22.68 -4.43 30.55
CA LYS A 141 -23.37 -5.68 30.25
C LYS A 141 -24.89 -5.54 30.40
N LYS A 142 -25.38 -4.74 31.36
CA LYS A 142 -26.80 -4.39 31.49
C LYS A 142 -27.34 -3.66 30.25
N LEU A 143 -26.52 -2.79 29.64
CA LEU A 143 -26.91 -2.04 28.44
C LEU A 143 -26.82 -2.84 27.14
N ALA A 144 -25.92 -3.83 27.08
CA ALA A 144 -25.69 -4.64 25.89
C ALA A 144 -25.40 -6.10 26.27
N PRO A 145 -26.45 -6.89 26.56
CA PRO A 145 -26.29 -8.28 26.99
C PRO A 145 -25.79 -9.21 25.87
N LEU A 146 -25.93 -8.81 24.60
CA LEU A 146 -25.73 -9.63 23.41
C LEU A 146 -24.32 -9.57 22.81
N GLY A 147 -23.40 -8.82 23.41
CA GLY A 147 -22.06 -8.67 22.86
C GLY A 147 -21.11 -7.91 23.77
N LEU A 148 -19.98 -7.49 23.21
CA LEU A 148 -18.98 -6.68 23.91
C LEU A 148 -19.10 -5.20 23.48
N PRO A 149 -19.54 -4.30 24.38
CA PRO A 149 -19.44 -2.87 24.17
C PRO A 149 -18.00 -2.39 24.05
N ASP A 150 -17.79 -1.34 23.28
CA ASP A 150 -16.50 -0.67 23.19
C ASP A 150 -16.66 0.85 23.12
N ILE A 151 -15.65 1.56 23.63
CA ILE A 151 -15.47 2.99 23.52
C ILE A 151 -14.53 3.24 22.34
N ARG A 152 -15.02 3.96 21.33
CA ARG A 152 -14.16 4.50 20.26
C ARG A 152 -13.70 5.90 20.62
N ILE A 153 -12.39 6.11 20.66
CA ILE A 153 -11.77 7.42 20.93
C ILE A 153 -10.91 7.83 19.73
N ILE A 154 -11.15 9.03 19.19
CA ILE A 154 -10.30 9.63 18.15
C ILE A 154 -9.22 10.46 18.83
N ILE A 155 -7.96 10.15 18.53
CA ILE A 155 -6.78 10.86 19.01
C ILE A 155 -6.13 11.61 17.84
N TYR A 156 -5.77 12.88 18.05
CA TYR A 156 -4.99 13.69 17.11
C TYR A 156 -3.85 14.44 17.81
N LYS A 157 -2.61 14.28 17.32
CA LYS A 157 -1.37 14.83 17.90
C LYS A 157 -1.24 14.60 19.42
N GLY A 158 -1.72 13.45 19.91
CA GLY A 158 -1.72 13.10 21.33
C GLY A 158 -2.91 13.62 22.14
N PHE A 159 -3.85 14.35 21.54
CA PHE A 159 -5.04 14.89 22.20
C PHE A 159 -6.30 14.08 21.84
N PRO A 160 -7.16 13.70 22.80
CA PRO A 160 -8.46 13.13 22.51
C PRO A 160 -9.41 14.19 21.94
N VAL A 161 -10.10 13.88 20.84
CA VAL A 161 -10.85 14.86 20.03
C VAL A 161 -12.36 14.60 20.03
N LEU A 162 -12.76 13.33 19.97
CA LEU A 162 -14.14 12.85 20.07
C LEU A 162 -14.13 11.42 20.60
N SER A 163 -15.21 11.04 21.28
CA SER A 163 -15.43 9.66 21.69
C SER A 163 -16.89 9.25 21.54
N MET A 164 -17.14 7.95 21.44
CA MET A 164 -18.50 7.38 21.46
C MET A 164 -18.48 5.99 22.07
N LEU A 165 -19.55 5.61 22.74
CA LEU A 165 -19.81 4.23 23.16
C LEU A 165 -20.57 3.50 22.05
N ARG A 166 -20.15 2.29 21.70
CA ARG A 166 -20.84 1.42 20.75
C ARG A 166 -21.42 0.23 21.50
N LEU A 167 -22.73 0.05 21.36
CA LEU A 167 -23.50 -0.99 22.02
C LEU A 167 -23.97 -2.00 20.98
N PRO A 168 -23.52 -3.27 21.08
CA PRO A 168 -24.07 -4.37 20.31
C PRO A 168 -25.58 -4.54 20.53
N THR A 169 -26.30 -4.75 19.43
CA THR A 169 -27.74 -5.01 19.37
C THR A 169 -28.02 -6.36 18.67
N GLU A 170 -29.25 -6.86 18.74
CA GLU A 170 -29.70 -8.01 17.96
C GLU A 170 -29.51 -7.78 16.46
N GLU A 171 -29.88 -6.60 15.96
CA GLU A 171 -29.72 -6.20 14.55
C GLU A 171 -28.26 -6.30 14.10
N SER A 172 -27.33 -5.90 14.97
CA SER A 172 -25.88 -6.03 14.74
C SER A 172 -25.31 -7.44 14.91
N LYS A 173 -26.15 -8.42 15.25
CA LYS A 173 -25.78 -9.80 15.59
C LYS A 173 -24.73 -9.85 16.71
N GLY A 174 -24.89 -8.99 17.72
CA GLY A 174 -23.98 -8.92 18.86
C GLY A 174 -22.63 -8.25 18.58
N LYS A 175 -22.50 -7.45 17.51
CA LYS A 175 -21.25 -6.75 17.15
C LYS A 175 -21.35 -5.24 17.33
N ALA A 176 -20.30 -4.61 17.84
CA ALA A 176 -20.21 -3.15 17.97
C ALA A 176 -19.91 -2.44 16.63
N ASN A 177 -20.66 -2.76 15.57
CA ASN A 177 -20.54 -2.16 14.25
C ASN A 177 -21.78 -1.33 13.88
N ILE A 178 -21.62 -0.01 13.84
CA ILE A 178 -22.70 0.96 13.54
C ILE A 178 -23.31 0.71 12.14
N ASN A 179 -22.51 0.26 11.18
CA ASN A 179 -23.00 -0.04 9.83
C ASN A 179 -23.90 -1.29 9.79
N SER A 180 -23.84 -2.13 10.81
CA SER A 180 -24.62 -3.36 10.94
C SER A 180 -25.81 -3.21 11.89
N GLY A 181 -26.14 -1.99 12.34
CA GLY A 181 -27.29 -1.75 13.23
C GLY A 181 -26.95 -1.63 14.72
N ALA A 182 -25.66 -1.53 15.09
CA ALA A 182 -25.28 -1.27 16.48
C ALA A 182 -25.67 0.15 16.92
N LEU A 183 -26.12 0.29 18.17
CA LEU A 183 -26.45 1.58 18.76
C LEU A 183 -25.16 2.31 19.15
N ALA A 184 -25.03 3.56 18.72
CA ALA A 184 -23.89 4.41 19.10
C ALA A 184 -24.36 5.56 19.98
N MET A 185 -23.65 5.82 21.06
CA MET A 185 -23.91 6.91 21.99
C MET A 185 -22.74 7.90 21.99
N GLY A 186 -23.03 9.18 21.74
CA GLY A 186 -22.03 10.24 21.84
C GLY A 186 -21.63 10.45 23.29
N LEU A 187 -20.35 10.70 23.54
CA LEU A 187 -19.82 10.86 24.89
C LEU A 187 -19.15 12.22 25.03
N ASP A 188 -19.54 12.97 26.06
CA ASP A 188 -18.82 14.16 26.47
C ASP A 188 -17.41 13.79 26.94
N LEU A 189 -16.39 14.42 26.35
CA LEU A 189 -14.98 14.07 26.54
C LEU A 189 -14.47 14.24 27.97
N ILE A 190 -15.16 15.02 28.80
CA ILE A 190 -14.71 15.34 30.15
C ILE A 190 -15.44 14.46 31.14
N SER A 191 -16.77 14.48 31.07
CA SER A 191 -17.61 13.80 32.04
C SER A 191 -17.82 12.32 31.74
N GLY A 192 -17.62 11.90 30.48
CA GLY A 192 -17.96 10.55 30.01
C GLY A 192 -19.46 10.27 29.99
N LYS A 193 -20.29 11.32 30.12
CA LYS A 193 -21.75 11.24 30.06
C LYS A 193 -22.23 11.13 28.62
N VAL A 194 -23.32 10.41 28.43
CA VAL A 194 -23.97 10.28 27.12
C VAL A 194 -24.63 11.60 26.73
N THR A 195 -24.35 12.08 25.52
CA THR A 195 -24.91 13.35 24.98
C THR A 195 -25.99 13.13 23.92
N SER A 196 -25.97 11.98 23.25
CA SER A 196 -26.79 11.67 22.08
C SER A 196 -26.78 10.18 21.82
N SER A 197 -27.78 9.69 21.08
CA SER A 197 -27.81 8.32 20.56
C SER A 197 -28.06 8.32 19.05
N TYR A 198 -27.51 7.34 18.36
CA TYR A 198 -27.55 7.22 16.91
C TYR A 198 -27.67 5.75 16.52
N GLN A 199 -28.70 5.43 15.74
CA GLN A 199 -28.92 4.10 15.16
C GLN A 199 -29.70 4.24 13.85
N ASN A 200 -29.37 3.43 12.84
CA ASN A 200 -30.08 3.36 11.56
C ASN A 200 -30.31 4.71 10.88
N GLY A 201 -29.28 5.57 10.90
CA GLY A 201 -29.31 6.90 10.28
C GLY A 201 -30.04 7.97 11.11
N ARG A 202 -30.66 7.60 12.23
CA ARG A 202 -31.46 8.49 13.07
C ARG A 202 -30.67 8.91 14.29
N LEU A 203 -30.48 10.22 14.44
CA LEU A 203 -29.91 10.84 15.63
C LEU A 203 -31.05 11.21 16.59
N ARG A 204 -30.94 10.79 17.86
CA ARG A 204 -31.84 11.21 18.94
C ARG A 204 -31.02 11.94 20.00
N LYS A 205 -31.40 13.19 20.31
CA LYS A 205 -30.86 13.90 21.47
C LYS A 205 -31.55 13.32 22.69
N SER A 206 -30.78 12.77 23.62
CA SER A 206 -31.38 12.16 24.79
C SER A 206 -31.67 13.22 25.85
N LYS A 207 -32.96 13.45 26.16
CA LYS A 207 -33.35 14.20 27.36
C LYS A 207 -33.30 13.33 28.63
N HIS A 208 -33.23 12.00 28.50
CA HIS A 208 -33.43 11.03 29.60
C HIS A 208 -32.26 10.05 29.84
N ILE A 209 -31.16 10.11 29.07
CA ILE A 209 -29.97 9.23 29.20
C ILE A 209 -28.74 10.00 29.72
N ASN A 210 -28.88 11.30 30.02
CA ASN A 210 -27.77 12.18 30.44
C ASN A 210 -27.12 11.81 31.79
N THR A 211 -27.63 10.80 32.49
CA THR A 211 -27.12 10.33 33.79
C THR A 211 -26.13 9.17 33.66
N PHE A 212 -26.15 8.41 32.56
CA PHE A 212 -25.24 7.26 32.43
C PHE A 212 -23.81 7.73 32.15
N LYS A 213 -22.90 7.36 33.06
CA LYS A 213 -21.46 7.61 32.94
C LYS A 213 -20.77 6.29 32.65
N VAL A 214 -19.94 6.28 31.60
CA VAL A 214 -19.20 5.07 31.23
C VAL A 214 -18.15 4.74 32.31
N PRO A 215 -18.11 3.51 32.84
CA PRO A 215 -17.11 3.09 33.83
C PRO A 215 -15.70 3.13 33.22
N TYR A 216 -14.70 3.45 34.03
CA TYR A 216 -13.28 3.57 33.62
C TYR A 216 -13.02 4.46 32.39
N TYR A 217 -13.88 5.46 32.16
CA TYR A 217 -13.81 6.30 30.97
C TYR A 217 -12.54 7.17 30.95
N LYS A 218 -12.15 7.73 32.10
CA LYS A 218 -10.95 8.56 32.21
C LYS A 218 -9.68 7.75 31.91
N GLU A 219 -9.61 6.54 32.45
CA GLU A 219 -8.56 5.56 32.24
C GLU A 219 -8.49 5.12 30.77
N SER A 220 -9.65 5.06 30.09
CA SER A 220 -9.73 4.78 28.66
C SER A 220 -9.15 5.93 27.81
N LEU A 221 -9.43 7.19 28.18
CA LEU A 221 -8.81 8.36 27.54
C LEU A 221 -7.30 8.38 27.78
N GLU A 222 -6.88 8.14 29.02
CA GLU A 222 -5.48 8.02 29.42
C GLU A 222 -4.76 6.94 28.60
N MET A 223 -5.37 5.76 28.44
CA MET A 223 -4.84 4.70 27.59
C MET A 223 -4.66 5.16 26.13
N GLY A 224 -5.64 5.85 25.55
CA GLY A 224 -5.55 6.37 24.18
C GLY A 224 -4.39 7.37 23.99
N VAL A 225 -4.20 8.28 24.96
CA VAL A 225 -3.09 9.25 24.94
C VAL A 225 -1.74 8.55 25.12
N LYS A 226 -1.64 7.59 26.05
CA LYS A 226 -0.42 6.78 26.25
C LYS A 226 -0.05 6.00 24.98
N ILE A 227 -1.04 5.48 24.25
CA ILE A 227 -0.81 4.82 22.96
C ILE A 227 -0.26 5.81 21.92
N ALA A 228 -0.73 7.06 21.89
CA ALA A 228 -0.19 8.08 20.99
C ALA A 228 1.30 8.33 21.27
N ASP A 229 1.68 8.38 22.55
CA ASP A 229 3.08 8.55 22.96
C ASP A 229 3.96 7.39 22.56
N ILE A 230 3.45 6.17 22.70
CA ILE A 230 4.16 4.93 22.40
C ILE A 230 4.32 4.74 20.88
N THR A 231 3.25 4.98 20.12
CA THR A 231 3.19 4.65 18.69
C THR A 231 3.62 5.80 17.78
N LYS A 232 3.62 7.04 18.29
CA LYS A 232 3.85 8.26 17.50
C LYS A 232 2.87 8.41 16.32
N LEU A 233 1.66 7.87 16.47
CA LEU A 233 0.56 8.08 15.53
C LEU A 233 0.00 9.49 15.66
N ASN A 234 -0.07 10.21 14.54
CA ASN A 234 -0.62 11.55 14.51
C ASN A 234 -2.14 11.56 14.59
N PHE A 235 -2.83 10.66 13.88
CA PHE A 235 -4.28 10.55 13.88
C PHE A 235 -4.69 9.08 13.87
N PHE A 236 -5.54 8.66 14.81
CA PHE A 236 -6.03 7.28 14.88
C PHE A 236 -7.27 7.15 15.78
N GLY A 237 -7.98 6.04 15.62
CA GLY A 237 -9.04 5.61 16.52
C GLY A 237 -8.56 4.46 17.40
N CYS A 238 -8.85 4.55 18.70
CA CYS A 238 -8.71 3.45 19.66
C CYS A 238 -10.07 2.84 19.92
N ASP A 239 -10.17 1.52 19.85
CA ASP A 239 -11.36 0.78 20.25
C ASP A 239 -11.06 0.04 21.55
N ILE A 240 -11.69 0.46 22.64
CA ILE A 240 -11.38 0.03 24.01
C ILE A 240 -12.61 -0.60 24.64
N ALA A 241 -12.51 -1.87 25.05
CA ALA A 241 -13.51 -2.49 25.91
C ALA A 241 -13.26 -2.11 27.37
N VAL A 242 -14.30 -2.13 28.19
CA VAL A 242 -14.17 -1.95 29.63
C VAL A 242 -14.52 -3.25 30.34
N SER A 243 -13.54 -3.82 31.02
CA SER A 243 -13.71 -5.01 31.87
C SER A 243 -13.99 -4.63 33.31
N LYS A 244 -14.30 -5.62 34.16
CA LYS A 244 -14.36 -5.44 35.63
C LYS A 244 -13.09 -4.80 36.21
N ASN A 245 -11.95 -5.10 35.61
CA ASN A 245 -10.63 -4.69 36.08
C ASN A 245 -10.08 -3.47 35.31
N GLY A 246 -10.92 -2.72 34.60
CA GLY A 246 -10.52 -1.54 33.84
C GLY A 246 -10.43 -1.72 32.32
N PRO A 247 -9.86 -0.74 31.59
CA PRO A 247 -9.87 -0.67 30.14
C PRO A 247 -8.97 -1.74 29.50
N VAL A 248 -9.40 -2.26 28.35
CA VAL A 248 -8.69 -3.26 27.55
C VAL A 248 -8.73 -2.84 26.08
N LEU A 249 -7.57 -2.64 25.48
CA LEU A 249 -7.47 -2.26 24.06
C LEU A 249 -7.83 -3.44 23.16
N ILE A 250 -8.85 -3.28 22.32
CA ILE A 250 -9.30 -4.29 21.35
C ILE A 250 -8.52 -4.16 20.04
N GLU A 251 -8.51 -2.94 19.47
CA GLU A 251 -7.85 -2.65 18.21
C GLU A 251 -7.45 -1.17 18.07
N LEU A 252 -6.43 -0.93 17.23
CA LEU A 252 -6.06 0.40 16.76
C LEU A 252 -6.37 0.51 15.28
N ASN A 253 -6.99 1.64 14.90
CA ASN A 253 -7.36 1.92 13.53
C ASN A 253 -6.77 3.27 13.12
N SER A 254 -5.77 3.29 12.23
CA SER A 254 -5.23 4.55 11.67
C SER A 254 -6.24 5.29 10.78
N ARG A 255 -7.22 4.57 10.20
CA ARG A 255 -8.27 5.13 9.32
C ARG A 255 -9.68 4.93 9.90
N PRO A 256 -9.99 5.44 11.11
CA PRO A 256 -11.26 5.18 11.78
C PRO A 256 -12.44 5.81 11.02
N GLY A 257 -13.59 5.14 11.03
CA GLY A 257 -14.80 5.64 10.39
C GLY A 257 -15.28 6.98 10.98
N LEU A 258 -15.76 7.88 10.12
CA LEU A 258 -16.09 9.26 10.51
C LEU A 258 -17.51 9.43 11.09
N LYS A 259 -18.33 8.36 11.15
CA LYS A 259 -19.70 8.44 11.71
C LYS A 259 -19.74 8.97 13.15
N ILE A 260 -18.63 8.89 13.90
CA ILE A 260 -18.51 9.49 15.25
C ILE A 260 -18.88 10.98 15.31
N GLN A 261 -18.64 11.73 14.23
CA GLN A 261 -18.99 13.15 14.15
C GLN A 261 -20.52 13.35 14.02
N LEU A 262 -21.23 12.40 13.40
CA LEU A 262 -22.69 12.37 13.34
C LEU A 262 -23.28 11.95 14.67
N VAL A 263 -22.71 10.90 15.29
CA VAL A 263 -23.14 10.38 16.60
C VAL A 263 -23.08 11.49 17.65
N ASN A 264 -21.99 12.24 17.71
CA ASN A 264 -21.82 13.35 18.65
C ASN A 264 -22.51 14.64 18.17
N ASN A 265 -23.01 14.69 16.94
CA ASN A 265 -23.49 15.92 16.29
C ASN A 265 -22.47 17.07 16.39
N ILE A 266 -21.18 16.74 16.18
CA ILE A 266 -20.05 17.67 16.27
C ILE A 266 -19.09 17.44 15.11
N GLY A 267 -18.90 18.48 14.28
CA GLY A 267 -17.97 18.46 13.15
C GLY A 267 -16.51 18.26 13.58
N LEU A 268 -15.89 17.17 13.11
CA LEU A 268 -14.54 16.80 13.53
C LEU A 268 -13.47 17.75 12.98
N LYS A 269 -13.66 18.35 11.80
CA LYS A 269 -12.66 19.20 11.14
C LYS A 269 -12.28 20.41 12.00
N LYS A 270 -13.28 21.16 12.50
CA LYS A 270 -13.07 22.32 13.37
C LYS A 270 -12.31 21.97 14.66
N ARG A 271 -12.51 20.77 15.20
CA ARG A 271 -11.80 20.34 16.40
C ARG A 271 -10.34 20.01 16.12
N LEU A 272 -10.04 19.39 14.98
CA LEU A 272 -8.67 19.13 14.55
C LEU A 272 -7.90 20.42 14.27
N GLU A 273 -8.53 21.40 13.63
CA GLU A 273 -7.92 22.71 13.35
C GLU A 273 -7.51 23.44 14.64
N LYS A 274 -8.28 23.32 15.73
CA LYS A 274 -7.91 23.87 17.05
C LYS A 274 -6.65 23.23 17.66
N ILE A 275 -6.26 22.04 17.19
CA ILE A 275 -5.09 21.29 17.68
C ILE A 275 -3.88 21.47 16.75
N ASP A 276 -4.05 21.93 15.51
CA ASP A 276 -3.00 21.93 14.47
C ASP A 276 -1.69 22.60 14.95
N ASP A 277 -1.78 23.67 15.74
CA ASP A 277 -0.63 24.43 16.24
C ASP A 277 -0.21 24.08 17.68
N LEU A 278 -0.92 23.14 18.34
CA LEU A 278 -0.63 22.74 19.71
C LEU A 278 0.51 21.72 19.78
N LYS A 279 1.45 21.93 20.69
CA LYS A 279 2.53 20.99 21.00
C LYS A 279 2.19 20.17 22.24
N TYR A 280 2.37 18.87 22.13
CA TYR A 280 2.13 17.90 23.20
C TYR A 280 3.30 17.87 24.21
N LYS A 281 3.04 18.05 25.51
CA LYS A 281 3.99 17.74 26.60
C LYS A 281 3.33 16.87 27.69
N GLY A 282 3.08 15.61 27.35
CA GLY A 282 2.71 14.57 28.31
C GLY A 282 1.21 14.40 28.57
N GLN A 283 0.86 13.25 29.16
CA GLN A 283 -0.48 12.70 29.21
C GLN A 283 -1.50 13.58 29.96
N ARG A 284 -1.13 14.06 31.16
CA ARG A 284 -2.00 14.93 31.98
C ARG A 284 -2.30 16.26 31.30
N GLN A 285 -1.31 16.85 30.63
CA GLN A 285 -1.49 18.12 29.92
C GLN A 285 -2.43 17.94 28.72
N ALA A 286 -2.29 16.85 27.97
CA ALA A 286 -3.12 16.63 26.79
C ALA A 286 -4.60 16.43 27.11
N ILE A 287 -4.92 15.67 28.17
CA ILE A 287 -6.31 15.52 28.62
C ILE A 287 -6.84 16.86 29.13
N SER A 288 -6.07 17.60 29.95
CA SER A 288 -6.48 18.90 30.47
C SER A 288 -6.73 19.96 29.37
N VAL A 289 -5.85 20.01 28.36
CA VAL A 289 -5.98 20.91 27.20
C VAL A 289 -7.17 20.50 26.34
N ALA A 290 -7.35 19.20 26.07
CA ALA A 290 -8.52 18.71 25.34
C ALA A 290 -9.82 19.01 26.10
N SER A 291 -9.83 18.89 27.43
CA SER A 291 -10.96 19.28 28.28
C SER A 291 -11.26 20.77 28.12
N HIS A 292 -10.26 21.67 28.19
CA HIS A 292 -10.48 23.10 28.00
C HIS A 292 -10.99 23.47 26.60
N LEU A 293 -10.47 22.83 25.55
CA LEU A 293 -10.81 23.17 24.16
C LEU A 293 -12.18 22.66 23.73
N PHE A 294 -12.65 21.58 24.36
CA PHE A 294 -13.78 20.79 23.89
C PHE A 294 -14.90 20.56 24.90
N SER A 295 -14.84 21.19 26.08
CA SER A 295 -15.94 21.11 27.07
C SER A 295 -17.24 21.63 26.47
N THR A 296 -18.33 20.94 26.80
CA THR A 296 -19.70 21.39 26.50
C THR A 296 -20.33 22.12 27.71
N THR A 297 -19.78 21.87 28.90
CA THR A 297 -20.12 22.54 30.16
C THR A 297 -19.19 23.74 30.37
N ARG A 298 -19.77 24.93 30.60
CA ARG A 298 -19.04 26.06 31.19
C ARG A 298 -18.47 25.57 32.52
N VAL A 299 -17.16 25.42 32.59
CA VAL A 299 -16.49 25.25 33.87
C VAL A 299 -16.69 26.55 34.62
N GLU A 300 -17.41 26.51 35.74
CA GLU A 300 -17.50 27.63 36.66
C GLU A 300 -16.09 28.01 37.08
N LYS A 301 -15.79 29.30 36.93
CA LYS A 301 -14.51 29.88 37.31
C LYS A 301 -14.34 29.72 38.82
N THR A 302 -13.26 29.07 39.23
CA THR A 302 -12.56 29.49 40.45
C THR A 302 -11.43 30.44 40.03
N PRO A 303 -11.33 31.63 40.64
CA PRO A 303 -10.42 32.67 40.17
C PRO A 303 -8.99 32.36 40.61
N GLN A 304 -8.06 32.34 39.65
CA GLN A 304 -6.67 32.67 39.96
C GLN A 304 -6.06 33.42 38.77
N ASP A 305 -5.79 34.70 39.00
CA ASP A 305 -5.27 35.65 38.04
C ASP A 305 -3.89 35.22 37.53
N SER A 306 -3.78 34.99 36.22
CA SER A 306 -2.48 34.90 35.55
C SER A 306 -2.26 36.17 34.74
N LYS A 307 -1.32 37.02 35.17
CA LYS A 307 -0.88 38.23 34.45
C LYS A 307 -0.31 37.84 33.08
N THR A 308 -0.55 38.64 32.03
CA THR A 308 -0.20 38.29 30.62
C THR A 308 0.94 39.19 30.09
N ILE A 309 1.92 38.63 29.38
CA ILE A 309 3.03 39.34 28.69
C ILE A 309 2.94 39.11 27.18
N ASN A 310 2.94 40.19 26.39
CA ASN A 310 2.86 40.19 24.94
C ASN A 310 4.22 40.48 24.28
N ILE A 311 4.53 39.78 23.20
CA ILE A 311 5.90 39.38 22.84
C ILE A 311 6.51 40.27 21.74
N ASN A 312 5.70 41.16 21.16
CA ASN A 312 6.14 42.14 20.17
C ASN A 312 6.38 43.55 20.77
N ASN A 313 6.48 43.67 22.09
CA ASN A 313 6.55 44.96 22.78
C ASN A 313 7.98 45.36 23.18
N LYS A 314 8.22 46.68 23.19
CA LYS A 314 9.40 47.30 23.80
C LYS A 314 9.19 47.40 25.32
N ALA A 315 10.26 47.23 26.09
CA ALA A 315 10.31 47.51 27.51
C ALA A 315 11.13 48.77 27.77
N THR A 316 10.67 49.59 28.71
CA THR A 316 11.45 50.68 29.27
C THR A 316 12.26 50.16 30.44
N ILE A 317 13.58 50.24 30.32
CA ILE A 317 14.53 49.94 31.39
C ILE A 317 14.80 51.23 32.16
N LEU A 318 14.67 51.13 33.48
CA LEU A 318 14.84 52.22 34.44
C LEU A 318 15.98 51.84 35.39
N TYR A 319 17.05 52.64 35.39
CA TYR A 319 18.19 52.47 36.29
C TYR A 319 18.85 53.82 36.58
N ASN A 320 19.08 54.15 37.85
CA ASN A 320 19.69 55.41 38.32
C ASN A 320 19.15 56.67 37.61
N ASN A 321 17.82 56.86 37.60
CA ASN A 321 17.10 57.97 36.96
C ASN A 321 17.24 58.10 35.43
N LYS A 322 17.95 57.18 34.76
CA LYS A 322 18.02 57.09 33.30
C LYS A 322 17.00 56.07 32.76
N LYS A 323 16.52 56.31 31.53
CA LYS A 323 15.49 55.49 30.85
C LYS A 323 15.96 55.11 29.46
N ILE A 324 15.91 53.82 29.13
CA ILE A 324 16.23 53.30 27.78
C ILE A 324 15.13 52.34 27.32
N GLN A 325 14.82 52.36 26.02
CA GLN A 325 13.93 51.38 25.40
C GLN A 325 14.73 50.16 24.93
N ALA A 326 14.26 48.97 25.27
CA ALA A 326 14.85 47.71 24.84
C ALA A 326 13.78 46.78 24.25
N GLN A 327 14.13 46.00 23.23
CA GLN A 327 13.25 44.94 22.75
C GLN A 327 13.29 43.74 23.69
N ILE A 328 12.11 43.16 23.96
CA ILE A 328 11.99 41.99 24.82
C ILE A 328 12.23 40.72 24.00
N LEU A 329 13.20 39.92 24.40
CA LEU A 329 13.45 38.58 23.88
C LEU A 329 13.09 37.52 24.92
N ILE A 330 12.27 36.56 24.52
CA ILE A 330 11.84 35.47 25.41
C ILE A 330 12.69 34.22 25.15
N ARG A 331 13.49 33.84 26.15
CA ARG A 331 14.32 32.63 26.10
C ARG A 331 13.96 31.66 27.22
N THR A 332 13.12 30.69 26.88
CA THR A 332 12.70 29.63 27.83
C THR A 332 13.79 28.60 28.10
N ASP A 333 14.89 28.62 27.35
CA ASP A 333 16.08 27.81 27.62
C ASP A 333 17.00 28.44 28.68
N LYS A 334 16.83 29.72 29.03
CA LYS A 334 17.63 30.40 30.04
C LYS A 334 16.85 30.64 31.33
N ASN A 335 17.48 30.37 32.47
CA ASN A 335 16.82 30.51 33.79
C ASN A 335 16.78 31.95 34.32
N SER A 336 17.79 32.77 34.01
CA SER A 336 17.91 34.17 34.46
C SER A 336 17.61 35.16 33.33
N SER A 337 17.44 36.44 33.69
CA SER A 337 17.28 37.52 32.71
C SER A 337 18.61 38.18 32.40
N TYR A 338 18.78 38.66 31.16
CA TYR A 338 20.04 39.22 30.66
C TYR A 338 19.77 40.50 29.90
N LEU A 339 20.78 41.36 29.81
CA LEU A 339 20.70 42.61 29.08
C LEU A 339 21.83 42.67 28.06
N SER A 340 21.55 43.20 26.88
CA SER A 340 22.55 43.46 25.84
C SER A 340 23.67 44.39 26.33
N LYS A 341 24.88 44.18 25.80
CA LYS A 341 26.13 44.79 26.29
C LYS A 341 26.14 46.31 26.09
N ASP A 342 25.59 46.78 24.99
CA ASP A 342 25.43 48.20 24.67
C ASP A 342 24.56 48.94 25.71
N ILE A 343 23.42 48.38 26.11
CA ILE A 343 22.60 48.99 27.17
C ILE A 343 23.32 48.94 28.53
N GLN A 344 24.07 47.86 28.82
CA GLN A 344 24.83 47.75 30.06
C GLN A 344 25.92 48.83 30.16
N GLU A 345 26.62 49.10 29.08
CA GLU A 345 27.66 50.14 29.01
C GLU A 345 27.05 51.55 29.06
N GLU A 346 25.99 51.82 28.31
CA GLU A 346 25.33 53.15 28.26
C GLU A 346 24.73 53.57 29.62
N LEU A 347 24.17 52.62 30.37
CA LEU A 347 23.61 52.86 31.70
C LEU A 347 24.62 52.61 32.84
N ASN A 348 25.85 52.23 32.51
CA ASN A 348 26.92 51.86 33.44
C ASN A 348 26.44 50.84 34.51
N ILE A 349 25.70 49.82 34.08
CA ILE A 349 25.07 48.82 34.96
C ILE A 349 26.12 47.76 35.36
N LYS A 350 26.41 47.66 36.67
CA LYS A 350 27.33 46.62 37.19
C LYS A 350 26.70 45.23 37.11
N LYS A 351 27.55 44.20 36.98
CA LYS A 351 27.15 42.78 37.00
C LYS A 351 26.28 42.47 38.23
N ASP A 352 25.22 41.67 38.04
CA ASP A 352 24.25 41.30 39.09
C ASP A 352 23.39 42.43 39.67
N SER A 353 23.39 43.62 39.05
CA SER A 353 22.50 44.73 39.45
C SER A 353 21.03 44.40 39.24
N LYS A 354 20.18 45.00 40.09
CA LYS A 354 18.72 44.99 39.93
C LYS A 354 18.31 46.22 39.11
N ILE A 355 17.55 45.98 38.04
CA ILE A 355 16.98 47.05 37.19
C ILE A 355 15.46 46.99 37.25
N LYS A 356 14.77 48.12 37.03
CA LYS A 356 13.32 48.12 36.90
C LYS A 356 12.93 48.05 35.42
N VAL A 357 12.12 47.08 35.05
CA VAL A 357 11.67 46.85 33.68
C VAL A 357 10.17 47.09 33.62
N LYS A 358 9.78 48.09 32.84
CA LYS A 358 8.39 48.50 32.68
C LYS A 358 7.91 48.27 31.25
N THR A 359 6.78 47.60 31.12
CA THR A 359 6.00 47.48 29.89
C THR A 359 4.59 48.01 30.15
N ASN A 360 3.74 48.03 29.13
CA ASN A 360 2.33 48.37 29.28
C ASN A 360 1.54 47.32 30.11
N GLN A 361 2.13 46.15 30.38
CA GLN A 361 1.45 45.00 30.98
C GLN A 361 2.03 44.58 32.33
N PHE A 362 3.29 44.94 32.62
CA PHE A 362 3.93 44.67 33.91
C PHE A 362 5.06 45.66 34.19
N SER A 363 5.40 45.85 35.46
CA SER A 363 6.49 46.70 35.93
C SER A 363 7.20 46.02 37.09
N GLU A 364 8.33 45.36 36.84
CA GLU A 364 9.01 44.52 37.83
C GLU A 364 10.48 44.88 37.99
N VAL A 365 11.04 44.60 39.18
CA VAL A 365 12.48 44.74 39.45
C VAL A 365 13.17 43.40 39.23
N ILE A 366 14.13 43.38 38.31
CA ILE A 366 14.75 42.17 37.79
C ILE A 366 16.25 42.21 38.09
N LYS A 367 16.77 41.13 38.69
CA LYS A 367 18.22 40.92 38.82
C LYS A 367 18.77 40.37 37.50
N LEU A 368 19.71 41.08 36.90
CA LEU A 368 20.34 40.67 35.64
C LEU A 368 21.53 39.77 35.87
N LYS A 369 21.76 38.83 34.95
CA LYS A 369 23.05 38.15 34.78
C LYS A 369 23.72 38.64 33.50
N THR A 370 25.04 38.48 33.42
CA THR A 370 25.80 38.77 32.19
C THR A 370 25.77 37.56 31.25
N LEU A 371 25.58 37.82 29.97
CA LEU A 371 25.72 36.86 28.88
C LEU A 371 26.41 37.59 27.73
N GLU A 372 27.44 36.97 27.15
CA GLU A 372 28.08 37.49 25.94
C GLU A 372 27.23 37.12 24.72
N ASP A 373 27.23 38.01 23.71
CA ASP A 373 26.43 37.93 22.47
C ASP A 373 24.90 37.99 22.64
N LEU A 374 24.39 39.18 22.96
CA LEU A 374 22.98 39.52 22.73
C LEU A 374 22.88 40.60 21.64
N PRO A 375 21.82 40.57 20.81
CA PRO A 375 21.59 41.63 19.84
C PRO A 375 21.49 43.00 20.52
N PRO A 376 21.96 44.08 19.87
CA PRO A 376 21.90 45.42 20.44
C PRO A 376 20.47 45.84 20.84
N GLN A 377 20.36 46.64 21.89
CA GLN A 377 19.12 47.15 22.47
C GLN A 377 18.10 46.08 22.87
N THR A 378 18.55 44.92 23.35
CA THR A 378 17.66 43.84 23.79
C THR A 378 17.76 43.52 25.28
N ILE A 379 16.64 43.08 25.85
CA ILE A 379 16.55 42.46 27.16
C ILE A 379 15.94 41.06 27.04
N VAL A 380 16.62 40.07 27.60
CA VAL A 380 16.14 38.69 27.67
C VAL A 380 15.44 38.45 28.99
N LEU A 381 14.17 38.05 28.94
CA LEU A 381 13.44 37.58 30.11
C LEU A 381 13.59 36.06 30.24
N GLY A 382 14.16 35.60 31.35
CA GLY A 382 14.38 34.18 31.64
C GLY A 382 13.19 33.50 32.29
N LYS A 383 13.23 32.16 32.37
CA LYS A 383 12.19 31.30 32.96
C LYS A 383 11.67 31.78 34.31
N LYS A 384 12.54 32.29 35.20
CA LYS A 384 12.14 32.71 36.56
C LYS A 384 11.07 33.81 36.55
N ILE A 385 11.08 34.67 35.54
CA ILE A 385 10.04 35.69 35.36
C ILE A 385 8.89 35.09 34.56
N LEU A 386 9.18 34.40 33.47
CA LEU A 386 8.14 33.85 32.58
C LEU A 386 7.25 32.79 33.23
N SER A 387 7.66 32.18 34.34
CA SER A 387 6.83 31.24 35.10
C SER A 387 5.61 31.89 35.76
N GLU A 388 5.67 33.20 36.01
CA GLU A 388 4.60 33.95 36.68
C GLU A 388 3.63 34.63 35.71
N TYR A 389 3.91 34.57 34.40
CA TYR A 389 3.13 35.27 33.38
C TYR A 389 2.75 34.39 32.18
N LYS A 390 1.53 34.58 31.65
CA LYS A 390 1.10 33.97 30.38
C LYS A 390 1.69 34.75 29.21
N VAL A 391 2.51 34.08 28.41
CA VAL A 391 3.19 34.66 27.24
C VAL A 391 2.26 34.56 26.01
N VAL A 392 1.81 35.70 25.46
CA VAL A 392 0.87 35.80 24.33
C VAL A 392 1.58 36.34 23.09
N PHE A 393 1.60 35.58 22.00
CA PHE A 393 2.19 35.98 20.73
C PHE A 393 1.14 36.74 19.90
N ASP A 394 1.36 38.04 19.67
CA ASP A 394 0.54 38.77 18.71
C ASP A 394 0.77 38.23 17.29
N ASN A 395 -0.34 37.90 16.64
CA ASN A 395 -0.51 37.40 15.28
C ASN A 395 0.46 38.05 14.25
N PRO A 396 1.32 37.30 13.54
CA PRO A 396 2.06 37.86 12.41
C PRO A 396 1.25 37.68 11.13
N LYS A 397 0.19 38.48 10.95
CA LYS A 397 -0.30 38.80 9.60
C LYS A 397 0.54 39.96 9.06
N LYS A 398 1.76 39.68 8.59
CA LYS A 398 2.48 40.54 7.63
C LYS A 398 3.41 39.64 6.81
N LYS A 399 3.17 39.58 5.50
CA LYS A 399 4.03 38.92 4.52
C LYS A 399 5.42 39.55 4.60
N ILE A 400 6.44 38.74 4.89
CA ILE A 400 7.84 39.12 4.73
C ILE A 400 8.36 38.36 3.51
N GLN A 401 8.81 39.10 2.49
CA GLN A 401 9.58 38.54 1.37
C GLN A 401 10.92 38.02 1.91
N LEU A 402 11.26 36.77 1.57
CA LEU A 402 12.55 36.18 1.93
C LEU A 402 13.63 36.68 0.96
N PRO A 403 14.79 37.17 1.45
CA PRO A 403 15.95 37.45 0.62
C PRO A 403 16.57 36.15 0.09
N LYS A 404 17.22 36.27 -1.07
CA LYS A 404 17.90 35.19 -1.81
C LYS A 404 19.00 34.51 -0.99
N ALA A 405 19.20 33.23 -1.29
CA ALA A 405 20.16 32.34 -0.66
C ALA A 405 21.61 32.84 -0.75
N VAL A 406 22.35 32.61 0.33
CA VAL A 406 23.83 32.54 0.34
C VAL A 406 24.22 31.13 0.79
N THR A 407 25.11 30.53 0.00
CA THR A 407 25.61 29.16 0.07
C THR A 407 26.78 29.00 1.05
N LYS A 408 27.05 27.72 1.39
CA LYS A 408 28.19 27.12 2.13
C LYS A 408 28.10 27.20 3.66
N ASN A 409 28.36 26.16 4.48
CA ASN A 409 29.14 24.93 4.26
C ASN A 409 28.56 23.72 5.03
N GLN A 410 28.70 22.56 4.38
CA GLN A 410 29.04 21.22 4.88
C GLN A 410 28.50 20.79 6.26
N ASN A 411 27.43 20.00 6.24
CA ASN A 411 27.24 18.92 7.22
C ASN A 411 27.10 17.61 6.44
N ILE A 412 27.98 16.66 6.77
CA ILE A 412 28.01 15.31 6.23
C ILE A 412 26.71 14.61 6.65
N PHE A 413 25.73 14.58 5.76
CA PHE A 413 24.53 13.79 5.93
C PHE A 413 24.85 12.34 5.59
N TYR A 414 24.79 11.44 6.57
CA TYR A 414 24.57 10.02 6.30
C TYR A 414 23.27 9.90 5.49
N LYS A 415 23.37 9.69 4.17
CA LYS A 415 22.22 9.30 3.34
C LYS A 415 21.79 7.91 3.83
N PRO A 416 20.55 7.72 4.32
CA PRO A 416 20.06 6.37 4.60
C PRO A 416 20.06 5.59 3.27
N GLN A 417 20.84 4.51 3.22
CA GLN A 417 20.95 3.64 2.06
C GLN A 417 19.58 3.03 1.75
N ILE A 418 19.11 3.14 0.50
CA ILE A 418 17.82 2.59 0.08
C ILE A 418 17.85 1.07 0.24
N ASN A 419 16.85 0.49 0.92
CA ASN A 419 16.71 -0.96 1.03
C ASN A 419 16.07 -1.51 -0.23
N TYR A 420 16.90 -1.86 -1.21
CA TYR A 420 16.44 -2.41 -2.48
C TYR A 420 15.75 -3.78 -2.36
N GLY A 421 15.96 -4.55 -1.29
CA GLY A 421 15.19 -5.77 -1.05
C GLY A 421 13.72 -5.50 -0.74
N GLN A 422 13.43 -4.40 -0.03
CA GLN A 422 12.04 -3.96 0.19
C GLN A 422 11.43 -3.41 -1.10
N VAL A 423 12.17 -2.57 -1.82
CA VAL A 423 11.74 -2.01 -3.13
C VAL A 423 11.38 -3.14 -4.10
N ASP A 424 12.24 -4.15 -4.19
CA ASP A 424 12.06 -5.33 -5.02
C ASP A 424 10.77 -6.07 -4.69
N TYR A 425 10.54 -6.38 -3.41
CA TYR A 425 9.35 -7.10 -2.98
C TYR A 425 8.06 -6.31 -3.20
N GLU A 426 8.08 -4.99 -2.96
CA GLU A 426 6.93 -4.11 -3.20
C GLU A 426 6.57 -4.04 -4.70
N MET A 427 7.58 -3.86 -5.57
CA MET A 427 7.37 -3.88 -7.02
C MET A 427 6.93 -5.26 -7.52
N TYR A 428 7.50 -6.33 -6.98
CA TYR A 428 7.08 -7.70 -7.27
C TYR A 428 5.59 -7.91 -6.94
N GLN A 429 5.13 -7.49 -5.76
CA GLN A 429 3.72 -7.59 -5.37
C GLN A 429 2.80 -6.82 -6.32
N ILE A 430 3.21 -5.63 -6.78
CA ILE A 430 2.46 -4.83 -7.74
C ILE A 430 2.41 -5.54 -9.09
N CYS A 431 3.55 -5.98 -9.62
CA CYS A 431 3.67 -6.69 -10.88
C CYS A 431 2.76 -7.93 -10.93
N GLN A 432 2.79 -8.75 -9.88
CA GLN A 432 1.98 -9.96 -9.77
C GLN A 432 0.47 -9.68 -9.74
N SER A 433 0.06 -8.50 -9.29
CA SER A 433 -1.35 -8.09 -9.25
C SER A 433 -1.86 -7.51 -10.57
N LEU A 434 -0.98 -7.15 -11.52
CA LEU A 434 -1.40 -6.49 -12.77
C LEU A 434 -2.20 -7.43 -13.68
N LYS A 435 -1.77 -8.69 -13.85
CA LYS A 435 -2.47 -9.72 -14.63
C LYS A 435 -3.06 -9.21 -15.97
N LEU A 436 -2.29 -8.41 -16.72
CA LEU A 436 -2.76 -7.68 -17.91
C LEU A 436 -3.48 -8.57 -18.93
N VAL A 437 -2.97 -9.77 -19.20
CA VAL A 437 -3.55 -10.70 -20.18
C VAL A 437 -4.97 -11.15 -19.79
N GLU A 438 -5.23 -11.32 -18.49
CA GLU A 438 -6.55 -11.67 -17.98
C GLU A 438 -7.52 -10.49 -18.15
N LYS A 439 -7.05 -9.27 -17.86
CA LYS A 439 -7.86 -8.03 -17.95
C LYS A 439 -8.20 -7.63 -19.39
N LEU A 440 -7.36 -8.01 -20.35
CA LEU A 440 -7.60 -7.79 -21.79
C LEU A 440 -8.61 -8.76 -22.41
N LYS A 441 -9.22 -9.67 -21.63
CA LYS A 441 -10.22 -10.60 -22.14
C LYS A 441 -11.60 -9.94 -22.13
N PRO A 442 -12.27 -9.77 -23.30
CA PRO A 442 -13.63 -9.24 -23.33
C PRO A 442 -14.62 -10.14 -22.59
N LEU A 443 -15.57 -9.52 -21.88
CA LEU A 443 -16.63 -10.20 -21.14
C LEU A 443 -17.58 -10.94 -22.10
N ASN A 444 -17.88 -10.33 -23.24
CA ASN A 444 -18.80 -10.83 -24.27
C ASN A 444 -18.10 -11.56 -25.44
N LEU A 445 -16.82 -11.95 -25.30
CA LEU A 445 -15.99 -12.50 -26.38
C LEU A 445 -16.65 -13.62 -27.20
N LYS A 446 -17.28 -14.60 -26.54
CA LYS A 446 -17.90 -15.75 -27.23
C LYS A 446 -19.11 -15.33 -28.09
N GLN A 447 -19.90 -14.37 -27.60
CA GLN A 447 -21.09 -13.89 -28.28
C GLN A 447 -20.70 -13.10 -29.53
N GLU A 448 -19.74 -12.19 -29.38
CA GLU A 448 -19.24 -11.34 -30.45
C GLU A 448 -18.56 -12.14 -31.58
N LEU A 449 -17.76 -13.15 -31.23
CA LEU A 449 -17.19 -14.04 -32.25
C LEU A 449 -18.24 -14.91 -32.95
N LYS A 450 -19.35 -15.25 -32.29
CA LYS A 450 -20.48 -15.96 -32.91
C LYS A 450 -21.20 -15.06 -33.91
N LYS A 451 -21.40 -13.77 -33.60
CA LYS A 451 -21.95 -12.77 -34.54
C LYS A 451 -21.05 -12.63 -35.77
N PHE A 452 -19.75 -12.41 -35.56
CA PHE A 452 -18.77 -12.33 -36.66
C PHE A 452 -18.71 -13.60 -37.52
N SER A 453 -18.91 -14.77 -36.91
CA SER A 453 -18.89 -16.03 -37.67
C SER A 453 -20.08 -16.18 -38.61
N LYS A 454 -21.22 -15.56 -38.27
CA LYS A 454 -22.43 -15.51 -39.11
C LYS A 454 -22.32 -14.46 -40.21
N ASP A 455 -21.76 -13.30 -39.88
CA ASP A 455 -21.56 -12.19 -40.81
C ASP A 455 -20.10 -11.69 -40.75
N PRO A 456 -19.25 -12.06 -41.75
CA PRO A 456 -17.86 -11.62 -41.80
C PRO A 456 -17.64 -10.11 -42.04
N SER A 457 -18.69 -9.35 -42.37
CA SER A 457 -18.61 -7.88 -42.51
C SER A 457 -18.72 -7.16 -41.16
N TYR A 458 -19.36 -7.81 -40.17
CA TYR A 458 -19.54 -7.32 -38.81
C TYR A 458 -18.21 -7.03 -38.11
N ASN A 459 -18.17 -5.99 -37.28
CA ASN A 459 -17.04 -5.69 -36.40
C ASN A 459 -17.45 -5.94 -34.95
N PRO A 460 -16.84 -6.94 -34.26
CA PRO A 460 -17.07 -7.22 -32.84
C PRO A 460 -17.09 -5.96 -31.95
N GLN A 461 -18.04 -5.88 -31.04
CA GLN A 461 -18.15 -4.81 -30.05
C GLN A 461 -17.86 -5.40 -28.67
N PHE A 462 -16.64 -5.17 -28.16
CA PHE A 462 -16.16 -5.81 -26.94
C PHE A 462 -16.49 -5.02 -25.68
N GLU A 463 -16.88 -5.74 -24.63
CA GLU A 463 -17.14 -5.18 -23.31
C GLU A 463 -16.04 -5.58 -22.32
N TYR A 464 -15.64 -4.65 -21.45
CA TYR A 464 -14.60 -4.85 -20.45
C TYR A 464 -15.02 -4.36 -19.07
N GLN A 465 -14.42 -4.96 -18.04
CA GLN A 465 -14.53 -4.51 -16.66
C GLN A 465 -13.68 -3.25 -16.43
N SER A 466 -14.20 -2.25 -15.71
CA SER A 466 -13.39 -1.12 -15.23
C SER A 466 -12.47 -1.53 -14.09
N TYR A 467 -11.27 -0.95 -14.08
CA TYR A 467 -10.22 -1.18 -13.08
C TYR A 467 -9.75 0.11 -12.40
N ASP A 468 -10.54 1.19 -12.41
CA ASP A 468 -10.11 2.52 -11.95
C ASP A 468 -9.60 2.54 -10.50
N GLU A 469 -10.36 1.96 -9.57
CA GLU A 469 -9.95 1.87 -8.16
C GLU A 469 -8.67 1.03 -7.99
N PHE A 470 -8.56 -0.08 -8.74
CA PHE A 470 -7.37 -0.92 -8.75
C PHE A 470 -6.15 -0.13 -9.26
N VAL A 471 -6.30 0.61 -10.36
CA VAL A 471 -5.24 1.40 -10.98
C VAL A 471 -4.78 2.50 -10.03
N TYR A 472 -5.70 3.29 -9.50
CA TYR A 472 -5.41 4.37 -8.56
C TYR A 472 -4.63 3.88 -7.34
N ASN A 473 -5.07 2.78 -6.73
CA ASN A 473 -4.38 2.22 -5.56
C ASN A 473 -2.96 1.75 -5.88
N LYS A 474 -2.73 1.16 -7.06
CA LYS A 474 -1.40 0.68 -7.48
C LYS A 474 -0.47 1.82 -7.91
N GLN A 475 -0.98 2.84 -8.59
CA GLN A 475 -0.22 4.05 -8.92
C GLN A 475 0.26 4.76 -7.64
N ASN A 476 -0.62 4.92 -6.65
CA ASN A 476 -0.23 5.49 -5.36
C ASN A 476 0.80 4.64 -4.63
N ALA A 477 0.69 3.31 -4.68
CA ALA A 477 1.72 2.43 -4.12
C ALA A 477 3.08 2.66 -4.81
N LEU A 478 3.12 2.72 -6.14
CA LEU A 478 4.35 2.99 -6.90
C LEU A 478 4.95 4.38 -6.59
N LEU A 479 4.14 5.43 -6.43
CA LEU A 479 4.61 6.78 -6.09
C LEU A 479 5.34 6.83 -4.74
N ASN A 480 5.03 5.92 -3.82
CA ASN A 480 5.68 5.84 -2.52
C ASN A 480 7.05 5.13 -2.56
N ILE A 481 7.36 4.41 -3.65
CA ILE A 481 8.64 3.72 -3.83
C ILE A 481 9.69 4.74 -4.27
N LYS A 482 10.80 4.81 -3.51
CA LYS A 482 11.94 5.69 -3.78
C LYS A 482 13.10 4.90 -4.36
N CYS A 483 13.71 5.45 -5.40
CA CYS A 483 14.96 4.99 -6.00
C CYS A 483 16.00 6.11 -5.88
N ASP A 484 17.29 5.75 -5.92
CA ASP A 484 18.41 6.69 -6.00
C ASP A 484 19.11 6.57 -7.37
N ASP A 485 20.19 7.33 -7.56
CA ASP A 485 20.89 7.40 -8.85
C ASP A 485 21.88 6.24 -9.08
N SER A 486 21.93 5.25 -8.16
CA SER A 486 22.78 4.06 -8.35
C SER A 486 22.33 3.22 -9.54
N ALA A 487 23.19 2.36 -10.08
CA ALA A 487 22.83 1.43 -11.16
C ALA A 487 21.57 0.61 -10.84
N LEU A 488 21.45 0.15 -9.59
CA LEU A 488 20.27 -0.58 -9.12
C LEU A 488 19.04 0.32 -8.99
N GLY A 489 19.23 1.57 -8.53
CA GLY A 489 18.18 2.57 -8.47
C GLY A 489 17.61 2.95 -9.82
N GLN A 490 18.47 3.14 -10.84
CA GLN A 490 18.04 3.38 -12.21
C GLN A 490 17.22 2.20 -12.76
N ILE A 491 17.66 0.96 -12.51
CA ILE A 491 16.93 -0.25 -12.92
C ILE A 491 15.54 -0.31 -12.29
N TYR A 492 15.40 0.02 -11.00
CA TYR A 492 14.09 0.06 -10.35
C TYR A 492 13.25 1.26 -10.77
N GLU A 493 13.84 2.41 -11.07
CA GLU A 493 13.09 3.56 -11.61
C GLU A 493 12.55 3.28 -13.02
N ASP A 494 13.33 2.59 -13.86
CA ASP A 494 12.86 2.06 -15.14
C ASP A 494 11.68 1.09 -14.91
N LYS A 495 11.79 0.19 -13.93
CA LYS A 495 10.73 -0.78 -13.62
C LYS A 495 9.48 -0.10 -13.11
N LYS A 496 9.60 0.89 -12.25
CA LYS A 496 8.50 1.72 -11.75
C LYS A 496 7.79 2.43 -12.91
N THR A 497 8.55 3.00 -13.84
CA THR A 497 8.04 3.68 -15.03
C THR A 497 7.26 2.71 -15.93
N GLU A 498 7.79 1.52 -16.16
CA GLU A 498 7.08 0.44 -16.87
C GLU A 498 5.75 0.09 -16.17
N LEU A 499 5.77 -0.12 -14.85
CA LEU A 499 4.57 -0.47 -14.09
C LEU A 499 3.51 0.65 -14.11
N PHE A 500 3.91 1.92 -14.06
CA PHE A 500 2.99 3.05 -14.28
C PHE A 500 2.35 3.00 -15.66
N ASN A 501 3.14 2.76 -16.71
CA ASN A 501 2.61 2.69 -18.06
C ASN A 501 1.66 1.49 -18.24
N LEU A 502 1.98 0.33 -17.66
CA LEU A 502 1.11 -0.84 -17.65
C LEU A 502 -0.22 -0.58 -16.91
N LEU A 503 -0.20 0.20 -15.83
CA LEU A 503 -1.41 0.63 -15.13
C LEU A 503 -2.26 1.58 -15.99
N ASN A 504 -1.64 2.50 -16.72
CA ASN A 504 -2.34 3.36 -17.68
C ASN A 504 -2.97 2.54 -18.82
N ILE A 505 -2.27 1.50 -19.32
CA ILE A 505 -2.85 0.56 -20.29
C ILE A 505 -4.08 -0.12 -19.70
N ILE A 506 -4.02 -0.59 -18.45
CA ILE A 506 -5.16 -1.25 -17.77
C ILE A 506 -6.35 -0.30 -17.61
N GLN A 507 -6.10 0.96 -17.26
CA GLN A 507 -7.14 1.97 -17.09
C GLN A 507 -7.89 2.27 -18.40
N ASN A 508 -7.18 2.23 -19.52
CA ASN A 508 -7.73 2.58 -20.83
C ASN A 508 -8.21 1.35 -21.62
N ILE A 509 -8.38 0.19 -20.98
CA ILE A 509 -9.00 -0.97 -21.63
C ILE A 509 -10.44 -0.63 -22.02
N GLY A 510 -10.76 -0.86 -23.29
CA GLY A 510 -12.03 -0.48 -23.90
C GLY A 510 -12.00 0.88 -24.62
N SER A 511 -10.92 1.64 -24.44
CA SER A 511 -10.78 3.01 -24.97
C SER A 511 -9.82 3.07 -26.17
N PRO A 512 -10.04 3.95 -27.17
CA PRO A 512 -9.08 4.19 -28.25
C PRO A 512 -7.67 4.58 -27.77
N GLU A 513 -7.59 5.26 -26.63
CA GLU A 513 -6.35 5.74 -25.99
C GLU A 513 -5.43 4.60 -25.54
N ILE A 514 -5.92 3.36 -25.45
CA ILE A 514 -5.09 2.20 -25.12
C ILE A 514 -3.88 2.10 -26.05
N GLN A 515 -4.04 2.44 -27.34
CA GLN A 515 -2.94 2.40 -28.31
C GLN A 515 -1.82 3.39 -27.95
N HIS A 516 -2.17 4.58 -27.47
CA HIS A 516 -1.20 5.61 -27.06
C HIS A 516 -0.34 5.13 -25.89
N TYR A 517 -0.94 4.53 -24.86
CA TYR A 517 -0.18 4.00 -23.73
C TYR A 517 0.56 2.71 -24.08
N PHE A 518 -0.03 1.86 -24.93
CA PHE A 518 0.61 0.64 -25.37
C PHE A 518 1.84 0.92 -26.24
N SER A 519 1.82 1.95 -27.09
CA SER A 519 2.95 2.32 -27.94
C SER A 519 4.19 2.77 -27.17
N LYS A 520 4.00 3.35 -25.96
CA LYS A 520 5.09 3.66 -25.02
C LYS A 520 5.73 2.42 -24.41
N TYR A 521 4.99 1.30 -24.35
CA TYR A 521 5.51 0.02 -23.87
C TYR A 521 6.13 -0.79 -25.01
N ILE A 522 5.42 -0.92 -26.12
CA ILE A 522 5.85 -1.62 -27.34
C ILE A 522 5.43 -0.75 -28.53
N SER A 523 6.41 -0.15 -29.19
CA SER A 523 6.15 0.73 -30.34
C SER A 523 5.45 -0.02 -31.48
N ALA A 524 4.60 0.71 -32.21
CA ALA A 524 3.90 0.18 -33.38
C ALA A 524 4.90 -0.37 -34.42
N PRO A 525 4.52 -1.42 -35.18
CA PRO A 525 5.34 -1.92 -36.27
C PRO A 525 5.47 -0.86 -37.37
N THR A 526 6.69 -0.65 -37.83
CA THR A 526 6.96 0.23 -38.97
C THR A 526 6.65 -0.47 -40.29
N TYR A 527 6.47 0.32 -41.35
CA TYR A 527 6.32 -0.23 -42.70
C TYR A 527 7.53 -1.05 -43.17
N ASN A 528 8.76 -0.67 -42.73
CA ASN A 528 9.97 -1.42 -43.04
C ASN A 528 9.99 -2.79 -42.35
N GLU A 529 9.57 -2.87 -41.08
CA GLU A 529 9.41 -4.14 -40.37
C GLU A 529 8.36 -5.04 -41.04
N TYR A 530 7.26 -4.44 -41.51
CA TYR A 530 6.24 -5.15 -42.29
C TYR A 530 6.81 -5.72 -43.61
N LYS A 531 7.54 -4.91 -44.39
CA LYS A 531 8.21 -5.36 -45.62
C LYS A 531 9.19 -6.49 -45.36
N TYR A 532 10.02 -6.35 -44.32
CA TYR A 532 10.98 -7.38 -43.93
C TYR A 532 10.28 -8.69 -43.54
N ALA A 533 9.22 -8.61 -42.72
CA ALA A 533 8.43 -9.78 -42.34
C ALA A 533 7.78 -10.46 -43.56
N LYS A 534 7.30 -9.70 -44.56
CA LYS A 534 6.80 -10.29 -45.81
C LYS A 534 7.87 -11.08 -46.56
N LYS A 535 9.09 -10.54 -46.66
CA LYS A 535 10.22 -11.25 -47.29
C LYS A 535 10.53 -12.55 -46.53
N LEU A 536 10.64 -12.49 -45.20
CA LEU A 536 10.88 -13.68 -44.38
C LEU A 536 9.78 -14.75 -44.53
N ARG A 537 8.52 -14.32 -44.61
CA ARG A 537 7.37 -15.24 -44.77
C ARG A 537 7.38 -15.95 -46.12
N ALA A 538 7.92 -15.32 -47.17
CA ALA A 538 8.04 -15.90 -48.50
C ALA A 538 9.11 -17.01 -48.57
N LEU A 539 10.11 -16.97 -47.69
CA LEU A 539 11.18 -17.98 -47.60
C LEU A 539 10.75 -19.26 -46.85
N ARG A 540 9.45 -19.50 -46.67
CA ARG A 540 8.93 -20.63 -45.89
C ARG A 540 9.18 -21.95 -46.63
N THR A 541 9.89 -22.85 -45.99
CA THR A 541 10.05 -24.24 -46.47
C THR A 541 9.37 -25.21 -45.50
N PRO A 542 8.35 -25.99 -45.91
CA PRO A 542 7.71 -26.96 -45.04
C PRO A 542 8.67 -28.09 -44.67
N ILE A 543 8.99 -28.25 -43.38
CA ILE A 543 9.83 -29.34 -42.90
C ILE A 543 8.94 -30.51 -42.47
N LYS A 544 9.06 -31.64 -43.18
CA LYS A 544 8.41 -32.90 -42.81
C LYS A 544 9.18 -33.54 -41.65
N SER A 545 8.47 -33.88 -40.58
CA SER A 545 9.02 -34.65 -39.45
C SER A 545 7.93 -35.51 -38.82
N LYS A 546 8.32 -36.60 -38.16
CA LYS A 546 7.41 -37.54 -37.49
C LYS A 546 6.55 -36.80 -36.45
N ASN A 547 5.26 -37.13 -36.39
CA ASN A 547 4.38 -36.66 -35.32
C ASN A 547 4.57 -37.51 -34.06
N LEU A 548 4.75 -36.83 -32.93
CA LEU A 548 4.89 -37.42 -31.61
C LEU A 548 3.55 -37.35 -30.86
N SER A 549 3.21 -38.45 -30.19
CA SER A 549 2.11 -38.55 -29.25
C SER A 549 2.39 -37.80 -27.95
N THR A 550 1.36 -37.54 -27.14
CA THR A 550 1.53 -36.89 -25.82
C THR A 550 2.50 -37.66 -24.92
N LYS A 551 2.55 -39.00 -25.01
CA LYS A 551 3.48 -39.85 -24.25
C LYS A 551 4.93 -39.66 -24.72
N GLU A 552 5.18 -39.66 -26.03
CA GLU A 552 6.51 -39.40 -26.60
C GLU A 552 7.00 -37.98 -26.28
N ILE A 553 6.11 -36.98 -26.40
CA ILE A 553 6.40 -35.58 -26.03
C ILE A 553 6.88 -35.47 -24.58
N LYS A 554 6.17 -36.13 -23.65
CA LYS A 554 6.56 -36.15 -22.23
C LYS A 554 7.93 -36.75 -22.02
N LYS A 555 8.24 -37.86 -22.70
CA LYS A 555 9.54 -38.54 -22.62
C LYS A 555 10.68 -37.62 -23.06
N GLU A 556 10.50 -36.92 -24.19
CA GLU A 556 11.52 -35.98 -24.70
C GLU A 556 11.70 -34.76 -23.79
N ILE A 557 10.62 -34.20 -23.24
CA ILE A 557 10.72 -33.11 -22.28
C ILE A 557 11.42 -33.57 -20.99
N GLN A 558 11.08 -34.75 -20.48
CA GLN A 558 11.69 -35.31 -19.28
C GLN A 558 13.20 -35.50 -19.48
N LYS A 559 13.62 -36.02 -20.64
CA LYS A 559 15.04 -36.15 -21.00
C LYS A 559 15.80 -34.82 -20.89
N VAL A 560 15.21 -33.73 -21.40
CA VAL A 560 15.80 -32.39 -21.30
C VAL A 560 15.83 -31.89 -19.85
N LEU A 561 14.77 -32.13 -19.06
CA LEU A 561 14.77 -31.75 -17.65
C LEU A 561 15.85 -32.48 -16.85
N ASP A 562 16.03 -33.78 -17.09
CA ASP A 562 17.05 -34.60 -16.43
C ASP A 562 18.47 -34.16 -16.82
N GLU A 563 18.68 -33.87 -18.10
CA GLU A 563 19.96 -33.38 -18.64
C GLU A 563 20.45 -32.10 -17.93
N TYR A 564 19.53 -31.19 -17.58
CA TYR A 564 19.84 -29.94 -16.91
C TYR A 564 19.58 -29.96 -15.40
N LYS A 565 19.35 -31.14 -14.81
CA LYS A 565 19.10 -31.35 -13.37
C LYS A 565 17.92 -30.53 -12.83
N LEU A 566 16.86 -30.42 -13.61
CA LEU A 566 15.62 -29.72 -13.27
C LEU A 566 14.56 -30.67 -12.70
N HIS A 567 14.95 -31.57 -11.79
CA HIS A 567 14.08 -32.65 -11.26
C HIS A 567 12.85 -32.14 -10.49
N GLU A 568 12.90 -30.90 -9.99
CA GLU A 568 11.78 -30.23 -9.32
C GLU A 568 10.61 -29.89 -10.30
N TRP A 569 10.88 -29.87 -11.61
CA TRP A 569 9.88 -29.51 -12.61
C TRP A 569 8.93 -30.66 -12.90
N LYS A 570 7.63 -30.38 -12.81
CA LYS A 570 6.56 -31.37 -13.01
C LYS A 570 5.94 -31.24 -14.40
N ILE A 571 5.65 -32.35 -15.04
CA ILE A 571 4.90 -32.38 -16.31
C ILE A 571 3.46 -32.81 -16.02
N GLN A 572 2.48 -31.93 -16.30
CA GLN A 572 1.07 -32.19 -16.03
C GLN A 572 0.22 -32.09 -17.30
N GLU A 573 -0.76 -32.99 -17.44
CA GLU A 573 -1.73 -32.92 -18.53
C GLU A 573 -2.97 -32.12 -18.13
N LYS A 574 -3.50 -31.33 -19.05
CA LYS A 574 -4.77 -30.61 -18.87
C LYS A 574 -5.69 -30.82 -20.07
N LYS A 575 -6.97 -31.10 -19.79
CA LYS A 575 -8.03 -31.20 -20.81
C LYS A 575 -8.28 -29.87 -21.52
N LEU A 576 -8.34 -28.77 -20.75
CA LEU A 576 -8.67 -27.44 -21.26
C LEU A 576 -7.44 -26.53 -21.24
N MET A 577 -6.92 -26.23 -22.43
CA MET A 577 -5.82 -25.28 -22.65
C MET A 577 -6.00 -24.52 -23.97
N LEU A 578 -5.63 -23.23 -23.97
CA LEU A 578 -5.63 -22.38 -25.18
C LEU A 578 -4.47 -22.69 -26.15
N GLY A 579 -3.35 -23.17 -25.60
CA GLY A 579 -2.17 -23.61 -26.34
C GLY A 579 -1.90 -25.11 -26.15
N LYS A 580 -0.95 -25.65 -26.92
CA LYS A 580 -0.50 -27.04 -26.76
C LYS A 580 0.40 -27.22 -25.52
N PHE A 581 1.12 -26.18 -25.14
CA PHE A 581 2.02 -26.12 -23.99
C PHE A 581 1.85 -24.81 -23.23
N SER A 582 2.17 -24.82 -21.94
CA SER A 582 2.39 -23.62 -21.14
C SER A 582 3.22 -23.95 -19.91
N VAL A 583 4.15 -23.07 -19.53
CA VAL A 583 4.88 -23.17 -18.26
C VAL A 583 4.30 -22.23 -17.21
N ASN A 584 4.28 -22.62 -15.93
CA ASN A 584 3.89 -21.74 -14.83
C ASN A 584 5.08 -21.39 -13.93
N LYS A 585 4.84 -20.48 -12.97
CA LYS A 585 5.84 -20.05 -11.99
C LYS A 585 6.08 -21.06 -10.85
N GLN A 586 5.27 -22.11 -10.76
CA GLN A 586 5.37 -23.21 -9.78
C GLN A 586 6.05 -24.45 -10.38
N ASP A 587 7.00 -24.21 -11.29
CA ASP A 587 7.86 -25.24 -11.88
C ASP A 587 7.04 -26.39 -12.51
N THR A 588 5.97 -26.05 -13.22
CA THR A 588 5.11 -27.02 -13.92
C THR A 588 5.02 -26.71 -15.41
N ILE A 589 5.23 -27.74 -16.23
CA ILE A 589 4.98 -27.74 -17.68
C ILE A 589 3.62 -28.39 -17.92
N PHE A 590 2.66 -27.63 -18.43
CA PHE A 590 1.36 -28.16 -18.82
C PHE A 590 1.34 -28.55 -20.29
N ILE A 591 0.80 -29.74 -20.57
CA ILE A 591 0.60 -30.27 -21.92
C ILE A 591 -0.89 -30.50 -22.12
N LYS A 592 -1.44 -30.06 -23.25
CA LYS A 592 -2.84 -30.32 -23.58
C LYS A 592 -3.05 -31.81 -23.88
N GLN A 593 -3.96 -32.46 -23.17
CA GLN A 593 -4.27 -33.87 -23.35
C GLN A 593 -4.67 -34.18 -24.81
N GLY A 594 -4.19 -35.30 -25.35
CA GLY A 594 -4.48 -35.75 -26.72
C GLY A 594 -3.78 -34.93 -27.81
N THR A 595 -2.75 -34.16 -27.47
CA THR A 595 -2.01 -33.35 -28.44
C THR A 595 -0.97 -34.18 -29.18
N THR A 596 -0.90 -33.98 -30.50
CA THR A 596 0.20 -34.42 -31.37
C THR A 596 1.01 -33.23 -31.87
N VAL A 597 2.34 -33.39 -31.94
CA VAL A 597 3.29 -32.37 -32.40
C VAL A 597 4.41 -33.03 -33.19
N SER A 598 4.82 -32.42 -34.29
CA SER A 598 5.96 -32.93 -35.05
C SER A 598 7.27 -32.79 -34.25
N GLU A 599 8.21 -33.70 -34.45
CA GLU A 599 9.50 -33.67 -33.76
C GLU A 599 10.23 -32.33 -33.94
N PHE A 600 10.21 -31.79 -35.16
CA PHE A 600 10.75 -30.46 -35.45
C PHE A 600 10.10 -29.37 -34.59
N ARG A 601 8.77 -29.40 -34.48
CA ARG A 601 8.04 -28.41 -33.68
C ARG A 601 8.26 -28.60 -32.19
N LEU A 602 8.49 -29.83 -31.73
CA LEU A 602 8.84 -30.09 -30.34
C LEU A 602 10.20 -29.48 -29.98
N LYS A 603 11.22 -29.60 -30.85
CA LYS A 603 12.54 -28.96 -30.67
C LYS A 603 12.41 -27.44 -30.51
N GLN A 604 11.59 -26.79 -31.34
CA GLN A 604 11.31 -25.35 -31.20
C GLN A 604 10.65 -25.01 -29.87
N ILE A 605 9.66 -25.81 -29.45
CA ILE A 605 8.94 -25.57 -28.18
C ILE A 605 9.89 -25.75 -26.99
N ILE A 606 10.77 -26.76 -27.02
CA ILE A 606 11.81 -26.96 -26.01
C ILE A 606 12.75 -25.74 -25.98
N ALA A 607 13.22 -25.27 -27.13
CA ALA A 607 14.06 -24.07 -27.23
C ALA A 607 13.40 -22.83 -26.62
N HIS A 608 12.13 -22.62 -26.95
CA HIS A 608 11.36 -21.45 -26.56
C HIS A 608 10.99 -21.48 -25.08
N GLU A 609 10.30 -22.54 -24.64
CA GLU A 609 9.72 -22.60 -23.31
C GLU A 609 10.77 -23.00 -22.27
N ILE A 610 11.60 -24.00 -22.56
CA ILE A 610 12.52 -24.59 -21.57
C ILE A 610 13.88 -23.90 -21.62
N LEU A 611 14.57 -23.99 -22.76
CA LEU A 611 15.94 -23.49 -22.91
C LEU A 611 16.04 -21.96 -22.91
N THR A 612 14.90 -21.26 -22.85
CA THR A 612 14.82 -19.81 -22.66
C THR A 612 14.06 -19.45 -21.39
N HIS A 613 12.72 -19.57 -21.38
CA HIS A 613 11.91 -19.02 -20.28
C HIS A 613 12.14 -19.75 -18.95
N VAL A 614 12.25 -21.08 -18.95
CA VAL A 614 12.59 -21.84 -17.73
C VAL A 614 14.00 -21.49 -17.27
N PHE A 615 14.99 -21.49 -18.17
CA PHE A 615 16.38 -21.22 -17.82
C PHE A 615 16.57 -19.81 -17.23
N THR A 616 16.03 -18.78 -17.87
CA THR A 616 16.14 -17.39 -17.40
C THR A 616 15.38 -17.20 -16.08
N THR A 617 14.23 -17.86 -15.90
CA THR A 617 13.50 -17.83 -14.62
C THR A 617 14.29 -18.52 -13.51
N GLN A 618 14.90 -19.67 -13.76
CA GLN A 618 15.66 -20.44 -12.77
C GLN A 618 17.01 -19.80 -12.42
N ASN A 619 17.70 -19.19 -13.39
CA ASN A 619 18.85 -18.33 -13.11
C ASN A 619 18.41 -17.08 -12.33
N GLY A 620 17.29 -16.46 -12.70
CA GLY A 620 16.70 -15.32 -11.98
C GLY A 620 16.36 -15.62 -10.52
N LYS A 621 15.83 -16.81 -10.21
CA LYS A 621 15.58 -17.29 -8.83
C LYS A 621 16.85 -17.35 -7.97
N LYS A 622 18.03 -17.48 -8.60
CA LYS A 622 19.33 -17.52 -7.94
C LYS A 622 19.98 -16.14 -7.82
N GLN A 623 19.34 -15.09 -8.32
CA GLN A 623 19.84 -13.73 -8.16
C GLN A 623 19.39 -13.14 -6.81
N PRO A 624 20.06 -12.08 -6.31
CA PRO A 624 19.70 -11.45 -5.04
C PRO A 624 18.31 -10.79 -5.00
N TYR A 625 17.70 -10.53 -6.17
CA TYR A 625 16.44 -9.80 -6.31
C TYR A 625 15.44 -10.56 -7.19
N LEU A 626 14.18 -10.59 -6.78
CA LEU A 626 13.04 -11.17 -7.51
C LEU A 626 12.83 -10.52 -8.87
N LEU A 627 13.28 -9.28 -9.06
CA LEU A 627 13.29 -8.59 -10.36
C LEU A 627 13.86 -9.45 -11.48
N PHE A 628 14.92 -10.22 -11.24
CA PHE A 628 15.55 -11.04 -12.28
C PHE A 628 14.77 -12.32 -12.59
N GLN A 629 13.92 -12.80 -11.68
CA GLN A 629 13.00 -13.91 -11.92
C GLN A 629 11.74 -13.44 -12.68
N ASP A 630 11.23 -12.26 -12.36
CA ASP A 630 9.95 -11.74 -12.85
C ASP A 630 10.07 -10.80 -14.06
N GLY A 631 11.22 -10.15 -14.20
CA GLY A 631 11.60 -9.33 -15.35
C GLY A 631 11.92 -7.87 -15.00
N MET A 632 13.07 -7.39 -15.48
CA MET A 632 13.42 -5.96 -15.54
C MET A 632 12.41 -5.17 -16.38
N ALA A 633 12.51 -3.84 -16.41
CA ALA A 633 11.73 -3.05 -17.37
C ALA A 633 12.04 -3.50 -18.81
N ASN A 634 11.02 -3.61 -19.65
CA ASN A 634 11.08 -3.93 -21.08
C ASN A 634 11.72 -5.29 -21.44
N TYR A 635 11.97 -6.15 -20.45
CA TYR A 635 12.62 -7.44 -20.62
C TYR A 635 11.93 -8.37 -21.63
N ILE A 636 10.62 -8.21 -21.81
CA ILE A 636 9.79 -9.11 -22.61
C ILE A 636 10.27 -9.19 -24.06
N GLN A 637 10.75 -8.08 -24.63
CA GLN A 637 11.25 -8.08 -26.00
C GLN A 637 12.56 -8.88 -26.11
N THR A 638 13.43 -8.77 -25.10
CA THR A 638 14.68 -9.55 -25.03
C THR A 638 14.39 -11.03 -24.83
N GLN A 639 13.46 -11.39 -23.94
CA GLN A 639 13.09 -12.78 -23.69
C GLN A 639 12.47 -13.46 -24.90
N GLU A 640 11.46 -12.84 -25.52
CA GLU A 640 10.81 -13.41 -26.70
C GLU A 640 11.77 -13.43 -27.89
N GLY A 641 12.67 -12.44 -27.98
CA GLY A 641 13.74 -12.41 -28.98
C GLY A 641 14.75 -13.53 -28.82
N LEU A 642 15.24 -13.75 -27.60
CA LEU A 642 16.17 -14.82 -27.26
C LEU A 642 15.53 -16.19 -27.53
N ALA A 643 14.25 -16.35 -27.21
CA ALA A 643 13.52 -17.59 -27.46
C ALA A 643 13.45 -17.91 -28.96
N ILE A 644 13.13 -16.92 -29.78
CA ILE A 644 13.11 -17.06 -31.24
C ILE A 644 14.53 -17.29 -31.80
N TYR A 645 15.54 -16.62 -31.27
CA TYR A 645 16.93 -16.84 -31.66
C TYR A 645 17.37 -18.29 -31.37
N ASN A 646 17.03 -18.82 -30.20
CA ASN A 646 17.32 -20.20 -29.80
C ASN A 646 16.60 -21.23 -30.68
N GLU A 647 15.35 -20.95 -31.08
CA GLU A 647 14.67 -21.78 -32.08
C GLU A 647 15.50 -21.86 -33.37
N TYR A 648 15.96 -20.73 -33.90
CA TYR A 648 16.74 -20.70 -35.14
C TYR A 648 18.11 -21.35 -35.02
N ALA A 649 18.78 -21.19 -33.87
CA ALA A 649 20.07 -21.82 -33.62
C ALA A 649 19.95 -23.36 -33.56
N LEU A 650 18.81 -23.91 -33.11
CA LEU A 650 18.61 -25.36 -32.98
C LEU A 650 18.06 -26.02 -34.24
N VAL A 651 17.14 -25.35 -34.94
CA VAL A 651 16.42 -25.98 -36.07
C VAL A 651 16.63 -25.29 -37.42
N GLY A 652 17.48 -24.25 -37.45
CA GLY A 652 17.75 -23.44 -38.64
C GLY A 652 16.75 -22.30 -38.88
N GLN A 653 17.07 -21.39 -39.81
CA GLN A 653 16.25 -20.21 -40.12
C GLN A 653 14.98 -20.53 -40.92
N GLN A 654 14.70 -21.78 -41.25
CA GLN A 654 13.67 -22.18 -42.20
C GLN A 654 12.22 -21.97 -41.70
N ASP A 655 12.01 -21.72 -40.40
CA ASP A 655 10.69 -21.43 -39.80
C ASP A 655 10.59 -20.04 -39.14
N ARG A 656 11.12 -18.99 -39.78
CA ARG A 656 10.80 -17.59 -39.39
C ARG A 656 9.34 -17.21 -39.66
N TYR A 657 8.53 -18.11 -40.20
CA TYR A 657 7.16 -17.86 -40.66
C TYR A 657 6.24 -17.37 -39.53
N PHE A 658 6.31 -17.99 -38.34
CA PHE A 658 5.39 -17.67 -37.26
C PHE A 658 5.62 -16.27 -36.69
N SER A 659 6.88 -15.89 -36.44
CA SER A 659 7.24 -14.54 -35.99
C SER A 659 6.94 -13.50 -37.07
N ALA A 660 7.28 -13.78 -38.33
CA ALA A 660 6.95 -12.92 -39.46
C ALA A 660 5.43 -12.70 -39.62
N GLY A 661 4.64 -13.78 -39.47
CA GLY A 661 3.18 -13.72 -39.53
C GLY A 661 2.58 -12.86 -38.41
N ASN A 662 3.15 -12.92 -37.21
CA ASN A 662 2.79 -12.05 -36.09
C ASN A 662 3.01 -10.56 -36.43
N MET A 663 4.17 -10.19 -36.98
CA MET A 663 4.49 -8.81 -37.40
C MET A 663 3.53 -8.31 -38.49
N ILE A 664 3.33 -9.11 -39.56
CA ILE A 664 2.41 -8.79 -40.65
C ILE A 664 0.99 -8.56 -40.12
N SER A 665 0.54 -9.45 -39.23
CA SER A 665 -0.80 -9.36 -38.67
C SER A 665 -1.00 -8.13 -37.79
N ALA A 666 0.00 -7.76 -37.00
CA ALA A 666 -0.06 -6.61 -36.13
C ALA A 666 -0.15 -5.32 -36.94
N TYR A 667 0.67 -5.18 -37.98
CA TYR A 667 0.67 -4.03 -38.89
C TYR A 667 -0.69 -3.88 -39.58
N ILE A 668 -1.20 -4.93 -40.22
CA ILE A 668 -2.48 -4.88 -40.94
C ILE A 668 -3.66 -4.61 -39.99
N SER A 669 -3.65 -5.22 -38.80
CA SER A 669 -4.77 -5.12 -37.86
C SER A 669 -4.84 -3.75 -37.17
N LEU A 670 -3.72 -3.03 -37.06
CA LEU A 670 -3.74 -1.67 -36.52
C LEU A 670 -4.44 -0.70 -37.46
N GLU A 671 -4.20 -0.78 -38.77
CA GLU A 671 -4.69 0.18 -39.74
C GLU A 671 -6.15 -0.04 -40.18
N LYS A 672 -6.74 -1.18 -39.81
CA LYS A 672 -8.02 -1.64 -40.35
C LYS A 672 -9.03 -1.96 -39.27
N SER A 673 -10.31 -1.96 -39.64
CA SER A 673 -11.38 -2.56 -38.82
C SER A 673 -11.14 -4.07 -38.65
N PHE A 674 -11.79 -4.69 -37.66
CA PHE A 674 -11.67 -6.12 -37.41
C PHE A 674 -11.99 -6.96 -38.65
N SER A 675 -13.13 -6.73 -39.31
CA SER A 675 -13.55 -7.47 -40.50
C SER A 675 -12.57 -7.31 -41.65
N HIS A 676 -12.19 -6.07 -41.98
CA HIS A 676 -11.23 -5.78 -43.04
C HIS A 676 -9.84 -6.35 -42.76
N ALA A 677 -9.40 -6.37 -41.50
CA ALA A 677 -8.13 -6.98 -41.11
C ALA A 677 -8.17 -8.50 -41.32
N VAL A 678 -9.26 -9.17 -40.92
CA VAL A 678 -9.43 -10.63 -41.12
C VAL A 678 -9.41 -10.96 -42.62
N ALA A 679 -10.18 -10.23 -43.43
CA ALA A 679 -10.21 -10.40 -44.88
C ALA A 679 -8.82 -10.20 -45.51
N ALA A 680 -8.10 -9.16 -45.10
CA ALA A 680 -6.75 -8.87 -45.59
C ALA A 680 -5.75 -9.98 -45.24
N LEU A 681 -5.83 -10.58 -44.04
CA LEU A 681 -4.98 -11.70 -43.66
C LEU A 681 -5.30 -12.97 -44.44
N ILE A 682 -6.59 -13.26 -44.69
CA ILE A 682 -7.00 -14.39 -45.52
C ILE A 682 -6.45 -14.24 -46.94
N LYS A 683 -6.55 -13.04 -47.53
CA LYS A 683 -6.04 -12.74 -48.87
C LYS A 683 -4.54 -13.02 -49.03
N ILE A 684 -3.77 -12.88 -47.96
CA ILE A 684 -2.32 -13.18 -47.95
C ILE A 684 -2.00 -14.58 -47.39
N GLY A 685 -2.96 -15.51 -47.41
CA GLY A 685 -2.73 -16.93 -47.14
C GLY A 685 -2.78 -17.37 -45.68
N PHE A 686 -3.41 -16.60 -44.79
CA PHE A 686 -3.78 -17.13 -43.46
C PHE A 686 -5.11 -17.90 -43.54
N THR A 687 -5.24 -18.99 -42.80
CA THR A 687 -6.55 -19.65 -42.64
C THR A 687 -7.52 -18.73 -41.89
N LYS A 688 -8.82 -18.88 -42.11
CA LYS A 688 -9.87 -18.10 -41.43
C LYS A 688 -9.67 -18.10 -39.90
N THR A 689 -9.47 -19.28 -39.31
CA THR A 689 -9.23 -19.44 -37.87
C THR A 689 -7.97 -18.73 -37.40
N SER A 690 -6.88 -18.80 -38.18
CA SER A 690 -5.63 -18.10 -37.84
C SER A 690 -5.78 -16.59 -37.96
N ALA A 691 -6.40 -16.10 -39.03
CA ALA A 691 -6.66 -14.68 -39.25
C ALA A 691 -7.46 -14.07 -38.08
N ILE A 692 -8.58 -14.70 -37.70
CA ILE A 692 -9.39 -14.27 -36.55
C ILE A 692 -8.56 -14.21 -35.27
N LYS A 693 -7.78 -15.26 -34.98
CA LYS A 693 -6.93 -15.32 -33.77
C LYS A 693 -5.89 -14.20 -33.75
N HIS A 694 -5.29 -13.88 -34.89
CA HIS A 694 -4.28 -12.83 -35.00
C HIS A 694 -4.89 -11.43 -34.87
N VAL A 695 -6.00 -11.16 -35.56
CA VAL A 695 -6.70 -9.87 -35.46
C VAL A 695 -7.21 -9.66 -34.03
N LEU A 696 -7.79 -10.70 -33.41
CA LEU A 696 -8.25 -10.63 -32.02
C LEU A 696 -7.13 -10.28 -31.04
N LYS A 697 -5.91 -10.81 -31.22
CA LYS A 697 -4.76 -10.45 -30.36
C LYS A 697 -4.43 -8.96 -30.43
N THR A 698 -4.64 -8.33 -31.59
CA THR A 698 -4.41 -6.90 -31.81
C THR A 698 -5.59 -6.05 -31.31
N LYS A 699 -6.81 -6.44 -31.66
CA LYS A 699 -8.03 -5.66 -31.39
C LYS A 699 -8.57 -5.80 -29.97
N ARG A 700 -8.19 -6.84 -29.22
CA ARG A 700 -8.53 -6.93 -27.79
C ARG A 700 -7.91 -5.75 -27.03
N GLY A 701 -8.68 -5.15 -26.13
CA GLY A 701 -8.38 -3.88 -25.49
C GLY A 701 -9.14 -2.69 -26.09
N LEU A 702 -9.77 -2.82 -27.27
CA LEU A 702 -10.71 -1.84 -27.81
C LEU A 702 -12.14 -2.34 -27.65
N SER A 703 -13.08 -1.44 -27.33
CA SER A 703 -14.52 -1.75 -27.34
C SER A 703 -15.05 -1.75 -28.76
N ASP A 704 -14.83 -0.67 -29.52
CA ASP A 704 -15.22 -0.60 -30.93
C ASP A 704 -14.09 -1.09 -31.84
N THR A 705 -14.23 -2.32 -32.35
CA THR A 705 -13.24 -2.89 -33.27
C THR A 705 -13.42 -2.46 -34.73
N SER A 706 -14.41 -1.62 -35.03
CA SER A 706 -14.56 -1.00 -36.34
C SER A 706 -13.46 0.04 -36.63
N LYS A 707 -12.90 0.63 -35.56
CA LYS A 707 -11.87 1.67 -35.65
C LYS A 707 -10.46 1.07 -35.81
N PRO A 708 -9.53 1.80 -36.45
CA PRO A 708 -8.10 1.54 -36.36
C PRO A 708 -7.60 1.55 -34.90
N GLY A 709 -6.45 0.91 -34.68
CA GLY A 709 -5.79 0.83 -33.38
C GLY A 709 -5.85 -0.53 -32.73
N GLY A 710 -5.27 -0.62 -31.53
CA GLY A 710 -5.16 -1.84 -30.72
C GLY A 710 -3.77 -2.01 -30.11
N ILE A 711 -3.47 -3.23 -29.66
CA ILE A 711 -2.21 -3.59 -29.00
C ILE A 711 -1.32 -4.45 -29.90
N THR A 712 -0.02 -4.19 -29.92
CA THR A 712 0.92 -4.80 -30.89
C THR A 712 1.94 -5.72 -30.25
N LYS A 713 1.59 -6.38 -29.13
CA LYS A 713 2.53 -7.24 -28.38
C LYS A 713 3.26 -8.25 -29.29
N GLN A 714 2.54 -8.81 -30.26
CA GLN A 714 3.04 -9.78 -31.23
C GLN A 714 4.20 -9.29 -32.12
N CYS A 715 4.51 -8.00 -32.19
CA CYS A 715 5.68 -7.51 -32.94
C CYS A 715 7.02 -7.85 -32.26
N ILE A 716 7.02 -8.13 -30.96
CA ILE A 716 8.24 -8.34 -30.18
C ILE A 716 9.04 -9.58 -30.58
N TYR A 717 8.41 -10.59 -31.19
CA TYR A 717 9.07 -11.81 -31.61
C TYR A 717 10.14 -11.54 -32.68
N THR A 718 9.75 -10.95 -33.81
CA THR A 718 10.69 -10.61 -34.90
C THR A 718 11.66 -9.51 -34.47
N ARG A 719 11.15 -8.47 -33.78
CA ARG A 719 11.98 -7.34 -33.35
C ARG A 719 13.02 -7.76 -32.32
N GLY A 720 12.62 -8.60 -31.36
CA GLY A 720 13.50 -9.15 -30.34
C GLY A 720 14.59 -10.04 -30.95
N ALA A 721 14.23 -10.93 -31.88
CA ALA A 721 15.21 -11.81 -32.53
C ALA A 721 16.30 -11.01 -33.25
N LEU A 722 15.90 -9.99 -34.03
CA LEU A 722 16.84 -9.07 -34.68
C LEU A 722 17.72 -8.30 -33.67
N LYS A 723 17.15 -7.93 -32.51
CA LYS A 723 17.88 -7.25 -31.45
C LYS A 723 18.96 -8.14 -30.84
N VAL A 724 18.66 -9.43 -30.63
CA VAL A 724 19.62 -10.44 -30.15
C VAL A 724 20.70 -10.72 -31.20
N GLU A 725 20.33 -10.91 -32.48
CA GLU A 725 21.27 -11.08 -33.58
C GLU A 725 22.26 -9.90 -33.67
N LYS A 726 21.74 -8.66 -33.58
CA LYS A 726 22.56 -7.45 -33.60
C LYS A 726 23.50 -7.37 -32.40
N PHE A 727 23.04 -7.74 -31.21
CA PHE A 727 23.87 -7.76 -30.01
C PHE A 727 25.06 -8.71 -30.15
N ILE A 728 24.82 -9.93 -30.65
CA ILE A 728 25.88 -10.93 -30.87
C ILE A 728 26.84 -10.46 -31.96
N LYS A 729 26.31 -9.95 -33.08
CA LYS A 729 27.14 -9.40 -34.19
C LYS A 729 28.05 -8.26 -33.72
N ASN A 730 27.61 -7.49 -32.72
CA ASN A 730 28.38 -6.40 -32.12
C ASN A 730 29.34 -6.88 -31.01
N GLY A 731 29.58 -8.18 -30.88
CA GLY A 731 30.52 -8.76 -29.90
C GLY A 731 29.93 -9.02 -28.51
N GLY A 732 28.61 -8.98 -28.36
CA GLY A 732 27.94 -9.35 -27.12
C GLY A 732 27.92 -10.87 -26.87
N ASP A 733 28.17 -11.29 -25.63
CA ASP A 733 28.08 -12.70 -25.25
C ASP A 733 26.63 -13.09 -24.96
N ILE A 734 26.10 -14.06 -25.69
CA ILE A 734 24.73 -14.56 -25.49
C ILE A 734 24.49 -15.11 -24.08
N LYS A 735 25.54 -15.61 -23.40
CA LYS A 735 25.49 -16.12 -22.02
C LYS A 735 25.04 -15.04 -21.04
N ASP A 736 25.34 -13.77 -21.32
CA ASP A 736 24.94 -12.64 -20.48
C ASP A 736 23.41 -12.48 -20.45
N LEU A 737 22.70 -12.89 -21.50
CA LEU A 737 21.23 -12.82 -21.59
C LEU A 737 20.53 -13.85 -20.70
N TYR A 738 21.27 -14.80 -20.12
CA TYR A 738 20.77 -15.87 -19.27
C TYR A 738 20.80 -15.57 -17.78
N VAL A 739 21.39 -14.45 -17.34
CA VAL A 739 21.49 -14.06 -15.92
C VAL A 739 20.12 -13.99 -15.24
N GLY A 740 19.09 -13.63 -16.01
CA GLY A 740 17.69 -13.62 -15.60
C GLY A 740 16.82 -13.07 -16.72
N LYS A 741 15.65 -12.53 -16.37
CA LYS A 741 14.78 -11.80 -17.29
C LYS A 741 15.20 -10.34 -17.38
N ILE A 742 16.15 -10.09 -18.27
CA ILE A 742 16.78 -8.77 -18.42
C ILE A 742 16.37 -8.06 -19.72
N ASP A 743 16.65 -6.77 -19.80
CA ASP A 743 16.63 -6.02 -21.06
C ASP A 743 18.05 -5.82 -21.59
N ILE A 744 18.26 -6.23 -22.84
CA ILE A 744 19.55 -6.18 -23.52
C ILE A 744 20.08 -4.75 -23.70
N ASP A 745 19.21 -3.74 -23.72
CA ASP A 745 19.64 -2.33 -23.79
C ASP A 745 20.25 -1.84 -22.47
N LYS A 746 20.01 -2.56 -21.37
CA LYS A 746 20.54 -2.25 -20.03
C LYS A 746 21.80 -3.04 -19.70
N MET A 747 22.40 -3.72 -20.68
CA MET A 747 23.62 -4.52 -20.48
C MET A 747 24.79 -3.74 -19.88
N LYS A 748 24.96 -2.45 -20.25
CA LYS A 748 26.00 -1.60 -19.66
C LYS A 748 25.78 -1.40 -18.15
N VAL A 749 24.56 -1.05 -17.76
CA VAL A 749 24.17 -0.85 -16.35
C VAL A 749 24.24 -2.17 -15.56
N LEU A 750 23.88 -3.30 -16.19
CA LEU A 750 23.96 -4.62 -15.56
C LEU A 750 25.40 -5.03 -15.24
N LYS A 751 26.38 -4.67 -16.08
CA LYS A 751 27.80 -4.96 -15.82
C LYS A 751 28.37 -4.20 -14.62
N GLU A 752 27.74 -3.09 -14.22
CA GLU A 752 28.11 -2.34 -13.02
C GLU A 752 27.61 -3.02 -11.73
N LEU A 753 26.63 -3.92 -11.83
CA LEU A 753 26.10 -4.66 -10.68
C LEU A 753 27.03 -5.81 -10.28
N LYS A 754 27.91 -5.56 -9.32
CA LYS A 754 28.82 -6.58 -8.75
C LYS A 754 28.12 -7.69 -7.97
N CYS A 755 26.82 -7.56 -7.68
CA CYS A 755 26.06 -8.51 -6.87
C CYS A 755 25.43 -9.67 -7.67
N LEU A 756 25.53 -9.66 -9.00
CA LEU A 756 24.89 -10.67 -9.84
C LEU A 756 25.70 -11.96 -9.90
N ASN A 757 24.99 -13.08 -9.78
CA ASN A 757 25.54 -14.40 -9.98
C ASN A 757 25.62 -14.71 -11.48
N LYS A 758 26.70 -15.37 -11.91
CA LYS A 758 26.81 -15.87 -13.29
C LYS A 758 25.67 -16.87 -13.60
N ALA A 759 25.16 -16.83 -14.82
CA ALA A 759 24.18 -17.79 -15.29
C ALA A 759 24.75 -19.22 -15.24
N LYS A 760 23.99 -20.15 -14.65
CA LYS A 760 24.39 -21.57 -14.57
C LYS A 760 23.66 -22.42 -15.60
N LEU A 761 22.40 -22.12 -15.86
CA LEU A 761 21.61 -22.80 -16.90
C LEU A 761 21.75 -22.03 -18.21
N ILE A 762 22.51 -22.61 -19.13
CA ILE A 762 22.78 -22.07 -20.47
C ILE A 762 22.64 -23.24 -21.45
N PRO A 763 22.02 -23.05 -22.62
CA PRO A 763 21.97 -24.10 -23.64
C PRO A 763 23.37 -24.57 -24.04
N LYS A 764 23.54 -25.89 -24.15
CA LYS A 764 24.84 -26.53 -24.48
C LYS A 764 25.51 -25.97 -25.74
N GLN A 765 24.73 -25.56 -26.74
CA GLN A 765 25.23 -24.97 -27.99
C GLN A 765 25.99 -23.64 -27.80
N TYR A 766 25.96 -23.06 -26.59
CA TYR A 766 26.71 -21.85 -26.25
C TYR A 766 27.84 -22.12 -25.26
N LEU A 767 28.00 -23.35 -24.76
CA LEU A 767 29.05 -23.70 -23.78
C LEU A 767 30.37 -24.12 -24.45
N SER A 768 30.34 -24.36 -25.76
CA SER A 768 31.49 -24.67 -26.62
C SER A 768 32.37 -23.45 -26.88
#